data_AF-A0A949CYK5-F1
#
_entry.id   AF-A0A949CYK5-F1
#
_cell.length_a   1.000
_cell.length_b   1.000
_cell.length_c   1.000
_cell.angle_alpha   90.00
_cell.angle_beta   90.00
_cell.angle_gamma   90.00
#
_symmetry.space_group_name_H-M   'P 1'
#
loop_
_entity.id
_entity.type
_entity.pdbx_description
1 polymer ?
#
loop_
_entity_poly.entity_id
_entity_poly.type
_entity_poly.pdbx_seq_one_letter_code
_entity_poly.pdbx_strand_id
1 'polypeptide(L)'
;MPFQPLLPKTSTDFRGGDKPGTWIDGTVNLFRDLGDTLEFDAGINTEINSVPSPWSRPLQFISAFKNANYPSRDWLIAQYRGLLATLALAENLRLDITVSSVRLPDLQDNQFAKCIWGLRPRDEDSVLSINPDQGAWSEIFLFELDGVVIGMTSPATLICPTGYFPNHIKSRISWLKWETVYNQRYGRNDELGFFQDPIRGLAANHKNILSPWLANLRNEVLRNPINADLSGNVARILDEFIVQLNVRGDGYQPCEQPTPFGMPLGHKFTALHPAAAVIQNSHVKVIPSRGRNDELYIIDPRDLPGILGIPIRDINVIGSAPLENFDPTLHRGGNERFATPRDFFLDELYYSETPGLLPGSWLDQTLRTARIDNLTILLPFHSWVQDYFSSEDLERNVSISRNDSGHQRRITISLTMELSGVERRVPYTVRQDFDLIPENRLSDDYPTIALWPNLPSNGAVQWTEFFLLESVSDEAGVSYSFQIQQPMGGIPTDRFIGQESYHYWKSNQRPDILEAQKDDRFIGMIPLKTPQPAPGAIDTWAVGVDFGTSFTNIYMRKGNQNPEPFQLNPALLKVTLGSEVGFKDFHDHIYRDFFIPDVLEPLGKVPPISTAITTLGWQEPVNGVAQCMTEARIYYPRSNGEFSQSVKTNIKWENFKYQKPFLSFLVRLISAQAAMENVQTIEWSISYPSAFSRAELNQYRVTWQDVLNDIRGITGQNHTLNPLQTESIAFSKYFADILGQNMVHTTCIDVGGGTSDLSIWRNNELTHQASVPFAGRDLFHNLLRSKLEYFPDIFGLVPDDLNNLRKAIEKGSNFNSIMDLRLRIESETDHFSASGKSLTQGYRLNHRTPRNRQFRSLLAFAYGGLFHYIGLVQKWLKQEGIISENYSTSLLIGGNGSRFIHWLSPTGQFTPDSEINQLVRGIIQAATDLTPNPNLITLSNGPKQEACGGLVVPPGGERLKGIDTPLNDPYLGEACVINGQSFAAHDRLSLRPDWDEITEFRVTSTIQLETYLRNFNQVITDGNITEIEQIRDSRSGRIFELNDELKTNLSNKLIASCLRKQGERDKFEKDPPFLMSLKSFLEVLVSKW
;
A
#
# COMPACT_ATOMS: atom_id res chain seq x y z
N MET A 1 -80.88 26.68 43.63
CA MET A 1 -81.33 27.80 42.77
C MET A 1 -81.90 27.20 41.49
N PRO A 2 -82.95 27.78 40.90
CA PRO A 2 -83.62 27.21 39.73
C PRO A 2 -82.67 27.26 38.52
N PHE A 3 -82.59 26.13 37.80
CA PHE A 3 -81.88 26.03 36.54
C PHE A 3 -82.58 26.89 35.48
N GLN A 4 -82.01 28.05 35.15
CA GLN A 4 -82.32 28.73 33.89
C GLN A 4 -81.40 28.13 32.82
N PRO A 5 -81.92 27.64 31.68
CA PRO A 5 -81.06 27.24 30.57
C PRO A 5 -80.37 28.49 29.99
N LEU A 6 -79.05 28.52 30.06
CA LEU A 6 -78.18 29.46 29.37
C LEU A 6 -78.26 29.18 27.87
N LEU A 7 -79.17 29.85 27.16
CA LEU A 7 -78.97 30.09 25.74
C LEU A 7 -77.84 31.13 25.60
N PRO A 8 -76.95 31.04 24.59
CA PRO A 8 -75.95 32.06 24.33
C PRO A 8 -76.63 33.43 24.18
N LYS A 9 -75.95 34.51 24.60
CA LYS A 9 -76.48 35.87 24.37
C LYS A 9 -76.64 36.07 22.87
N THR A 10 -77.55 36.94 22.45
CA THR A 10 -77.65 37.34 21.04
C THR A 10 -77.23 38.80 20.93
N SER A 11 -76.49 39.12 19.87
CA SER A 11 -76.06 40.49 19.55
C SER A 11 -77.22 41.40 19.11
N THR A 12 -78.41 40.82 18.88
CA THR A 12 -79.67 41.52 18.59
C THR A 12 -80.84 40.89 19.35
N ASP A 13 -81.74 41.73 19.88
CA ASP A 13 -82.94 41.27 20.59
C ASP A 13 -83.99 40.66 19.64
N PHE A 14 -84.44 39.45 19.94
CA PHE A 14 -85.58 38.80 19.27
C PHE A 14 -86.88 39.05 20.04
N ARG A 15 -87.92 39.55 19.36
CA ARG A 15 -89.25 39.70 19.97
C ARG A 15 -89.88 38.32 20.20
N GLY A 16 -90.01 37.93 21.47
CA GLY A 16 -90.83 36.78 21.88
C GLY A 16 -92.34 37.05 21.78
N GLY A 17 -93.16 36.03 22.03
CA GLY A 17 -94.61 36.20 22.14
C GLY A 17 -95.00 37.10 23.32
N ASP A 18 -96.21 37.67 23.27
CA ASP A 18 -96.69 38.70 24.23
C ASP A 18 -96.66 38.27 25.71
N LYS A 19 -96.57 36.96 26.00
CA LYS A 19 -96.46 36.39 27.35
C LYS A 19 -95.58 35.11 27.36
N PRO A 20 -94.97 34.73 28.50
CA PRO A 20 -94.27 33.45 28.64
C PRO A 20 -95.17 32.25 28.31
N GLY A 21 -94.67 31.31 27.49
CA GLY A 21 -95.44 30.14 27.04
C GLY A 21 -96.31 30.36 25.80
N THR A 22 -96.25 31.54 25.18
CA THR A 22 -96.98 31.83 23.94
C THR A 22 -96.12 31.49 22.73
N TRP A 23 -96.64 30.65 21.85
CA TRP A 23 -96.00 30.34 20.57
C TRP A 23 -96.30 31.44 19.55
N ILE A 24 -95.28 31.83 18.78
CA ILE A 24 -95.40 32.74 17.64
C ILE A 24 -94.94 32.01 16.38
N ASP A 25 -95.75 32.07 15.32
CA ASP A 25 -95.38 31.53 14.03
C ASP A 25 -94.28 32.38 13.42
N GLY A 26 -93.09 31.80 13.26
CA GLY A 26 -91.95 32.40 12.60
C GLY A 26 -91.64 31.71 11.28
N THR A 27 -91.03 32.43 10.33
CA THR A 27 -90.47 31.78 9.14
C THR A 27 -89.13 31.10 9.49
N VAL A 28 -88.71 30.12 8.68
CA VAL A 28 -87.38 29.46 8.84
C VAL A 28 -86.23 30.46 8.92
N ASN A 29 -86.40 31.65 8.32
CA ASN A 29 -85.44 32.74 8.38
C ASN A 29 -85.15 33.22 9.82
N LEU A 30 -86.12 33.14 10.74
CA LEU A 30 -85.95 33.53 12.14
C LEU A 30 -84.89 32.67 12.85
N PHE A 31 -84.87 31.36 12.59
CA PHE A 31 -83.86 30.45 13.16
C PHE A 31 -82.47 30.70 12.60
N ARG A 32 -82.39 31.16 11.35
CA ARG A 32 -81.14 31.58 10.71
C ARG A 32 -80.62 32.87 11.33
N ASP A 33 -81.46 33.89 11.44
CA ASP A 33 -81.09 35.19 12.02
C ASP A 33 -80.70 35.02 13.51
N LEU A 34 -81.38 34.13 14.23
CA LEU A 34 -81.00 33.72 15.59
C LEU A 34 -79.61 33.08 15.62
N GLY A 35 -79.34 32.12 14.74
CA GLY A 35 -78.03 31.46 14.64
C GLY A 35 -76.88 32.44 14.34
N ASP A 36 -77.11 33.39 13.44
CA ASP A 36 -76.12 34.39 13.01
C ASP A 36 -75.78 35.42 14.10
N THR A 37 -76.61 35.54 15.14
CA THR A 37 -76.50 36.57 16.17
C THR A 37 -76.05 36.03 17.53
N LEU A 38 -75.88 34.71 17.70
CA LEU A 38 -75.41 34.10 18.94
C LEU A 38 -73.98 34.52 19.30
N GLU A 39 -73.83 35.12 20.47
CA GLU A 39 -72.58 35.40 21.17
C GLU A 39 -72.19 34.19 22.03
N PHE A 40 -71.08 33.55 21.68
CA PHE A 40 -70.53 32.41 22.41
C PHE A 40 -69.34 32.83 23.26
N ASP A 41 -69.39 32.53 24.56
CA ASP A 41 -68.25 32.61 25.48
C ASP A 41 -67.45 31.29 25.36
N ALA A 42 -66.73 31.11 24.25
CA ALA A 42 -65.91 29.93 23.99
C ALA A 42 -64.45 30.19 24.40
N GLY A 43 -63.77 29.18 24.97
CA GLY A 43 -62.35 29.27 25.28
C GLY A 43 -61.51 29.48 24.01
N ILE A 44 -60.40 30.22 24.14
CA ILE A 44 -59.54 30.70 23.04
C ILE A 44 -59.12 29.57 22.05
N ASN A 45 -59.01 28.31 22.51
CA ASN A 45 -58.61 27.14 21.71
C ASN A 45 -59.68 26.03 21.69
N THR A 46 -60.98 26.35 21.58
CA THR A 46 -62.05 25.34 21.57
C THR A 46 -62.78 25.24 20.24
N GLU A 47 -62.96 24.02 19.74
CA GLU A 47 -63.84 23.77 18.59
C GLU A 47 -65.30 24.01 18.98
N ILE A 48 -65.99 24.87 18.22
CA ILE A 48 -67.40 25.20 18.46
C ILE A 48 -68.28 24.18 17.72
N ASN A 49 -68.63 23.09 18.41
CA ASN A 49 -69.42 21.98 17.85
C ASN A 49 -70.86 22.01 18.36
N SER A 50 -71.72 22.85 17.78
CA SER A 50 -73.15 22.91 18.16
C SER A 50 -74.03 21.89 17.43
N VAL A 51 -73.57 21.28 16.33
CA VAL A 51 -74.14 20.09 15.67
C VAL A 51 -73.01 19.30 14.99
N PRO A 52 -72.86 17.97 15.19
CA PRO A 52 -71.84 17.17 14.50
C PRO A 52 -72.22 16.99 13.03
N SER A 53 -71.84 17.95 12.20
CA SER A 53 -71.87 17.86 10.74
C SER A 53 -70.45 17.65 10.22
N PRO A 54 -70.21 16.77 9.22
CA PRO A 54 -68.93 16.69 8.52
C PRO A 54 -68.47 18.03 7.90
N TRP A 55 -69.40 18.99 7.77
CA TRP A 55 -69.14 20.35 7.28
C TRP A 55 -68.95 21.39 8.38
N SER A 56 -69.01 21.03 9.67
CA SER A 56 -68.90 21.98 10.78
C SER A 56 -67.63 22.81 10.68
N ARG A 57 -66.51 22.17 10.37
CA ARG A 57 -65.21 22.82 10.30
C ARG A 57 -65.06 23.75 9.09
N PRO A 58 -65.41 23.36 7.85
CA PRO A 58 -65.53 24.29 6.73
C PRO A 58 -66.43 25.51 7.01
N LEU A 59 -67.56 25.31 7.68
CA LEU A 59 -68.46 26.41 8.06
C LEU A 59 -67.83 27.36 9.08
N GLN A 60 -67.09 26.84 10.07
CA GLN A 60 -66.31 27.67 11.00
C GLN A 60 -65.26 28.52 10.26
N PHE A 61 -64.58 27.95 9.27
CA PHE A 61 -63.65 28.70 8.41
C PHE A 61 -64.38 29.78 7.60
N ILE A 62 -65.52 29.48 6.98
CA ILE A 62 -66.33 30.49 6.29
C ILE A 62 -66.71 31.64 7.22
N SER A 63 -67.18 31.34 8.44
CA SER A 63 -67.53 32.34 9.44
C SER A 63 -66.33 33.17 9.92
N ALA A 64 -65.18 32.52 10.15
CA ALA A 64 -63.94 33.20 10.57
C ALA A 64 -63.38 34.15 9.47
N PHE A 65 -63.62 33.84 8.20
CA PHE A 65 -63.22 34.67 7.07
C PHE A 65 -64.19 35.84 6.84
N LYS A 66 -65.50 35.63 7.05
CA LYS A 66 -66.55 36.66 6.90
C LYS A 66 -66.65 37.61 8.10
N ASN A 67 -66.40 37.14 9.32
CA ASN A 67 -66.56 37.89 10.56
C ASN A 67 -65.23 38.05 11.30
N ALA A 68 -64.71 39.28 11.34
CA ALA A 68 -63.46 39.61 12.04
C ALA A 68 -63.52 39.39 13.55
N ASN A 69 -64.71 39.42 14.16
CA ASN A 69 -64.93 39.24 15.59
C ASN A 69 -65.32 37.80 15.98
N TYR A 70 -65.16 36.83 15.06
CA TYR A 70 -65.49 35.44 15.35
C TYR A 70 -64.62 34.88 16.50
N PRO A 71 -65.19 34.27 17.56
CA PRO A 71 -64.46 33.99 18.82
C PRO A 71 -63.16 33.19 18.69
N SER A 72 -63.11 32.19 17.81
CA SER A 72 -61.91 31.36 17.57
C SER A 72 -61.18 31.69 16.26
N ARG A 73 -61.38 32.91 15.73
CA ARG A 73 -60.83 33.33 14.43
C ARG A 73 -59.32 33.15 14.35
N ASP A 74 -58.56 33.70 15.29
CA ASP A 74 -57.10 33.69 15.21
C ASP A 74 -56.53 32.26 15.25
N TRP A 75 -57.13 31.38 16.04
CA TRP A 75 -56.77 29.96 16.11
C TRP A 75 -57.06 29.21 14.80
N LEU A 76 -58.18 29.52 14.14
CA LEU A 76 -58.52 28.95 12.82
C LEU A 76 -57.59 29.50 11.73
N ILE A 77 -57.34 30.81 11.69
CA ILE A 77 -56.44 31.43 10.71
C ILE A 77 -54.99 30.92 10.86
N ALA A 78 -54.52 30.72 12.10
CA ALA A 78 -53.21 30.10 12.35
C ALA A 78 -53.12 28.70 11.73
N GLN A 79 -54.15 27.86 11.90
CA GLN A 79 -54.19 26.52 11.31
C GLN A 79 -54.28 26.56 9.78
N TYR A 80 -55.05 27.49 9.23
CA TYR A 80 -55.14 27.72 7.79
C TYR A 80 -53.77 28.03 7.18
N ARG A 81 -53.03 28.95 7.79
CA ARG A 81 -51.67 29.29 7.39
C ARG A 81 -50.73 28.10 7.52
N GLY A 82 -50.87 27.32 8.59
CA GLY A 82 -50.07 26.11 8.82
C GLY A 82 -50.22 25.09 7.71
N LEU A 83 -51.46 24.78 7.27
CA LEU A 83 -51.66 23.85 6.15
C LEU A 83 -51.17 24.42 4.82
N LEU A 84 -51.37 25.72 4.55
CA LEU A 84 -50.83 26.35 3.34
C LEU A 84 -49.31 26.22 3.26
N ALA A 85 -48.61 26.51 4.35
CA ALA A 85 -47.15 26.37 4.41
C ALA A 85 -46.71 24.92 4.17
N THR A 86 -47.43 23.94 4.73
CA THR A 86 -47.16 22.51 4.55
C THR A 86 -47.29 22.08 3.09
N LEU A 87 -48.37 22.49 2.41
CA LEU A 87 -48.58 22.15 1.01
C LEU A 87 -47.57 22.86 0.10
N ALA A 88 -47.30 24.14 0.34
CA ALA A 88 -46.35 24.92 -0.45
C ALA A 88 -44.92 24.37 -0.38
N LEU A 89 -44.50 23.89 0.79
CA LEU A 89 -43.15 23.42 1.05
C LEU A 89 -42.99 21.89 0.95
N ALA A 90 -44.02 21.17 0.48
CA ALA A 90 -44.01 19.71 0.47
C ALA A 90 -42.78 19.12 -0.24
N GLU A 91 -42.43 19.67 -1.42
CA GLU A 91 -41.25 19.23 -2.18
C GLU A 91 -39.93 19.62 -1.49
N ASN A 92 -39.89 20.83 -0.92
CA ASN A 92 -38.72 21.41 -0.25
C ASN A 92 -38.36 20.71 1.06
N LEU A 93 -39.37 20.18 1.76
CA LEU A 93 -39.23 19.43 3.01
C LEU A 93 -39.32 17.92 2.82
N ARG A 94 -39.45 17.44 1.57
CA ARG A 94 -39.71 16.02 1.24
C ARG A 94 -40.82 15.40 2.08
N LEU A 95 -41.96 16.10 2.14
CA LEU A 95 -43.16 15.58 2.78
C LEU A 95 -43.86 14.64 1.81
N ASP A 96 -44.11 13.39 2.24
CA ASP A 96 -44.84 12.40 1.46
C ASP A 96 -46.34 12.68 1.56
N ILE A 97 -46.77 13.73 0.86
CA ILE A 97 -48.17 14.14 0.79
C ILE A 97 -48.82 13.48 -0.41
N THR A 98 -49.82 12.66 -0.14
CA THR A 98 -50.67 12.05 -1.16
C THR A 98 -52.05 12.68 -1.11
N VAL A 99 -52.79 12.56 -2.21
CA VAL A 99 -54.17 13.05 -2.30
C VAL A 99 -55.11 11.92 -2.67
N SER A 100 -56.28 11.90 -2.01
CA SER A 100 -57.42 11.05 -2.38
C SER A 100 -58.62 11.92 -2.77
N SER A 101 -59.30 11.59 -3.88
CA SER A 101 -60.53 12.29 -4.32
C SER A 101 -61.79 11.60 -3.79
N VAL A 102 -62.72 12.40 -3.27
CA VAL A 102 -64.05 11.99 -2.81
C VAL A 102 -65.10 12.73 -3.65
N ARG A 103 -65.72 12.02 -4.59
CA ARG A 103 -66.85 12.52 -5.40
C ARG A 103 -68.18 12.15 -4.76
N LEU A 104 -68.80 13.10 -4.07
CA LEU A 104 -70.05 12.88 -3.34
C LEU A 104 -71.23 12.44 -4.23
N PRO A 105 -71.38 12.93 -5.48
CA PRO A 105 -72.41 12.45 -6.40
C PRO A 105 -72.28 10.97 -6.78
N ASP A 106 -71.06 10.43 -6.77
CA ASP A 106 -70.81 9.02 -7.12
C ASP A 106 -71.11 8.07 -5.94
N LEU A 107 -71.23 8.63 -4.73
CA LEU A 107 -71.47 7.88 -3.49
C LEU A 107 -72.93 7.92 -3.02
N GLN A 108 -73.86 8.38 -3.89
CA GLN A 108 -75.25 8.57 -3.49
C GLN A 108 -75.96 7.28 -3.09
N ASP A 109 -75.45 6.08 -3.37
CA ASP A 109 -76.06 4.84 -2.83
C ASP A 109 -75.82 4.65 -1.32
N ASN A 110 -74.87 5.40 -0.74
CA ASN A 110 -74.57 5.37 0.69
C ASN A 110 -75.43 6.42 1.45
N GLN A 111 -76.20 5.99 2.45
CA GLN A 111 -77.05 6.88 3.26
C GLN A 111 -76.26 8.01 3.94
N PHE A 112 -75.03 7.74 4.39
CA PHE A 112 -74.15 8.75 4.98
C PHE A 112 -73.74 9.82 3.96
N ALA A 113 -73.38 9.41 2.74
CA ALA A 113 -73.02 10.33 1.66
C ALA A 113 -74.21 11.18 1.19
N LYS A 114 -75.44 10.63 1.16
CA LYS A 114 -76.66 11.42 0.90
C LYS A 114 -76.86 12.52 1.95
N CYS A 115 -76.64 12.21 3.22
CA CYS A 115 -76.73 13.18 4.31
C CYS A 115 -75.65 14.27 4.19
N ILE A 116 -74.40 13.89 3.91
CA ILE A 116 -73.31 14.83 3.65
C ILE A 116 -73.68 15.75 2.48
N TRP A 117 -74.19 15.19 1.38
CA TRP A 117 -74.60 15.97 0.22
C TRP A 117 -75.69 16.99 0.51
N GLY A 118 -76.70 16.59 1.30
CA GLY A 118 -77.82 17.46 1.70
C GLY A 118 -77.42 18.56 2.69
N LEU A 119 -76.37 18.34 3.49
CA LEU A 119 -75.87 19.28 4.50
C LEU A 119 -74.69 20.13 4.03
N ARG A 120 -74.31 20.02 2.74
CA ARG A 120 -73.16 20.75 2.20
C ARG A 120 -73.36 22.27 2.25
N PRO A 121 -72.28 23.07 2.32
CA PRO A 121 -72.37 24.52 2.24
C PRO A 121 -72.94 24.99 0.90
N ARG A 122 -73.38 26.24 0.84
CA ARG A 122 -74.02 26.78 -0.38
C ARG A 122 -72.99 26.91 -1.50
N ASP A 123 -73.40 26.59 -2.72
CA ASP A 123 -72.54 26.70 -3.91
C ASP A 123 -72.18 28.17 -4.25
N GLU A 124 -72.92 29.16 -3.70
CA GLU A 124 -72.62 30.61 -3.77
C GLU A 124 -71.49 31.05 -2.81
N ASP A 125 -71.19 30.25 -1.77
CA ASP A 125 -70.09 30.47 -0.85
C ASP A 125 -68.82 29.82 -1.41
N SER A 126 -68.40 30.27 -2.60
CA SER A 126 -67.23 29.74 -3.30
C SER A 126 -66.31 30.84 -3.83
N VAL A 127 -65.00 30.63 -3.66
CA VAL A 127 -63.92 31.45 -4.23
C VAL A 127 -63.41 30.91 -5.57
N LEU A 128 -64.01 29.81 -6.07
CA LEU A 128 -63.73 29.27 -7.39
C LEU A 128 -64.20 30.25 -8.47
N SER A 129 -63.65 30.15 -9.69
CA SER A 129 -64.09 31.02 -10.80
C SER A 129 -65.33 30.50 -11.52
N ILE A 130 -65.53 29.19 -11.48
CA ILE A 130 -66.64 28.49 -12.13
C ILE A 130 -67.01 27.34 -11.21
N ASN A 131 -68.31 27.18 -10.95
CA ASN A 131 -68.82 26.02 -10.23
C ASN A 131 -68.87 24.84 -11.19
N PRO A 132 -68.41 23.65 -10.80
CA PRO A 132 -68.62 22.45 -11.60
C PRO A 132 -70.11 22.20 -11.80
N ASP A 133 -70.48 21.53 -12.89
CA ASP A 133 -71.88 21.27 -13.26
C ASP A 133 -72.69 20.57 -12.16
N GLN A 134 -72.01 19.84 -11.26
CA GLN A 134 -72.61 19.12 -10.14
C GLN A 134 -72.59 19.91 -8.80
N GLY A 135 -72.12 21.15 -8.77
CA GLY A 135 -72.01 22.01 -7.58
C GLY A 135 -70.58 22.14 -7.06
N ALA A 136 -70.29 23.22 -6.33
CA ALA A 136 -68.94 23.59 -5.88
C ALA A 136 -68.32 22.51 -4.97
N TRP A 137 -69.16 21.87 -4.15
CA TRP A 137 -68.77 20.85 -3.18
C TRP A 137 -68.94 19.40 -3.69
N SER A 138 -69.08 19.21 -5.01
CA SER A 138 -69.26 17.88 -5.64
C SER A 138 -68.06 16.95 -5.50
N GLU A 139 -66.85 17.50 -5.52
CA GLU A 139 -65.60 16.77 -5.39
C GLU A 139 -64.72 17.44 -4.33
N ILE A 140 -64.13 16.63 -3.46
CA ILE A 140 -63.23 17.06 -2.41
C ILE A 140 -61.96 16.23 -2.50
N PHE A 141 -60.81 16.88 -2.41
CA PHE A 141 -59.51 16.24 -2.32
C PHE A 141 -59.03 16.26 -0.88
N LEU A 142 -58.70 15.09 -0.32
CA LEU A 142 -58.12 14.94 1.01
C LEU A 142 -56.60 14.87 0.88
N PHE A 143 -55.88 15.68 1.64
CA PHE A 143 -54.43 15.66 1.71
C PHE A 143 -53.99 14.76 2.87
N GLU A 144 -53.16 13.76 2.58
CA GLU A 144 -52.67 12.77 3.53
C GLU A 144 -51.14 12.84 3.63
N LEU A 145 -50.61 13.05 4.83
CA LEU A 145 -49.18 12.99 5.13
C LEU A 145 -48.90 11.73 5.95
N ASP A 146 -48.07 10.83 5.43
CA ASP A 146 -47.77 9.53 6.05
C ASP A 146 -49.04 8.73 6.45
N GLY A 147 -50.12 8.85 5.68
CA GLY A 147 -51.42 8.22 5.96
C GLY A 147 -52.31 8.97 6.96
N VAL A 148 -51.95 10.18 7.39
CA VAL A 148 -52.80 11.07 8.20
C VAL A 148 -53.43 12.15 7.33
N VAL A 149 -54.76 12.25 7.36
CA VAL A 149 -55.45 13.38 6.71
C VAL A 149 -55.10 14.68 7.42
N ILE A 150 -54.31 15.53 6.76
CA ILE A 150 -53.87 16.83 7.29
C ILE A 150 -54.84 17.98 6.93
N GLY A 151 -55.69 17.76 5.93
CA GLY A 151 -56.78 18.64 5.57
C GLY A 151 -57.42 18.25 4.26
N MET A 152 -58.31 19.09 3.77
CA MET A 152 -59.00 18.88 2.50
C MET A 152 -59.15 20.17 1.69
N THR A 153 -59.45 20.06 0.40
CA THR A 153 -59.85 21.22 -0.41
C THR A 153 -61.20 21.76 0.05
N SER A 154 -61.36 23.08 -0.02
CA SER A 154 -62.59 23.80 0.31
C SER A 154 -62.91 24.79 -0.80
N PRO A 155 -64.04 24.66 -1.51
CA PRO A 155 -64.47 25.64 -2.50
C PRO A 155 -64.61 27.06 -1.94
N ALA A 156 -64.82 27.22 -0.63
CA ALA A 156 -65.02 28.52 0.02
C ALA A 156 -63.72 29.20 0.48
N THR A 157 -62.69 28.42 0.80
CA THR A 157 -61.44 28.93 1.42
C THR A 157 -60.18 28.35 0.79
N LEU A 158 -60.29 27.64 -0.34
CA LEU A 158 -59.30 26.76 -0.98
C LEU A 158 -58.98 25.49 -0.21
N ILE A 159 -58.72 25.60 1.09
CA ILE A 159 -58.40 24.47 1.97
C ILE A 159 -59.14 24.57 3.31
N CYS A 160 -59.31 23.43 3.96
CA CYS A 160 -59.81 23.28 5.32
C CYS A 160 -58.88 22.30 6.07
N PRO A 161 -58.04 22.77 7.00
CA PRO A 161 -57.20 21.92 7.83
C PRO A 161 -57.99 20.96 8.71
N THR A 162 -57.44 19.79 9.01
CA THR A 162 -57.95 18.89 10.05
C THR A 162 -57.81 19.54 11.44
N GLY A 163 -58.66 19.15 12.39
CA GLY A 163 -58.67 19.71 13.75
C GLY A 163 -57.51 19.27 14.62
N TYR A 164 -57.30 17.97 14.69
CA TYR A 164 -56.25 17.41 15.52
C TYR A 164 -55.53 16.27 14.81
N PHE A 165 -54.25 16.12 15.11
CA PHE A 165 -53.36 15.13 14.55
C PHE A 165 -52.94 14.09 15.61
N PRO A 166 -52.76 12.83 15.19
CA PRO A 166 -52.08 11.83 16.01
C PRO A 166 -50.57 12.09 16.07
N ASN A 167 -49.92 11.66 17.17
CA ASN A 167 -48.51 11.92 17.49
C ASN A 167 -47.46 11.55 16.42
N HIS A 168 -47.77 10.71 15.42
CA HIS A 168 -46.76 10.18 14.51
C HIS A 168 -46.29 11.16 13.41
N ILE A 169 -46.97 12.30 13.21
CA ILE A 169 -46.48 13.37 12.32
C ILE A 169 -45.75 14.51 13.07
N LYS A 170 -45.53 14.36 14.37
CA LYS A 170 -44.97 15.39 15.28
C LYS A 170 -43.62 15.94 14.85
N SER A 171 -42.73 15.11 14.33
CA SER A 171 -41.38 15.49 13.92
C SER A 171 -41.28 16.02 12.49
N ARG A 172 -42.35 15.97 11.69
CA ARG A 172 -42.31 16.30 10.26
C ARG A 172 -42.45 17.80 9.99
N ILE A 173 -43.11 18.54 10.88
CA ILE A 173 -43.52 19.94 10.66
C ILE A 173 -43.28 20.78 11.92
N SER A 174 -42.44 21.83 11.84
CA SER A 174 -42.02 22.65 13.00
C SER A 174 -43.17 23.49 13.60
N TRP A 175 -44.24 23.69 12.84
CA TRP A 175 -45.40 24.49 13.24
C TRP A 175 -46.61 23.63 13.61
N LEU A 176 -46.35 22.46 14.21
CA LEU A 176 -47.34 21.70 14.98
C LEU A 176 -47.21 22.00 16.46
N LYS A 177 -48.34 22.29 17.11
CA LYS A 177 -48.43 22.44 18.56
C LYS A 177 -49.17 21.25 19.15
N TRP A 178 -48.68 20.71 20.25
CA TRP A 178 -49.25 19.55 20.94
C TRP A 178 -49.86 19.98 22.26
N GLU A 179 -51.09 19.53 22.52
CA GLU A 179 -51.80 19.77 23.78
C GLU A 179 -52.34 18.45 24.33
N THR A 180 -52.29 18.31 25.66
CA THR A 180 -52.86 17.16 26.35
C THR A 180 -54.36 17.37 26.52
N VAL A 181 -55.16 16.55 25.84
CA VAL A 181 -56.63 16.61 25.88
C VAL A 181 -57.16 15.41 26.65
N TYR A 182 -58.02 15.66 27.65
CA TYR A 182 -58.67 14.57 28.39
C TYR A 182 -59.76 13.93 27.53
N ASN A 183 -59.55 12.67 27.14
CA ASN A 183 -60.51 11.90 26.39
C ASN A 183 -61.54 11.26 27.32
N GLN A 184 -62.71 11.91 27.44
CA GLN A 184 -63.80 11.45 28.29
C GLN A 184 -64.32 10.04 27.92
N ARG A 185 -64.20 9.64 26.65
CA ARG A 185 -64.69 8.34 26.16
C ARG A 185 -63.82 7.17 26.60
N TYR A 186 -62.51 7.40 26.72
CA TYR A 186 -61.53 6.36 27.08
C TYR A 186 -60.90 6.57 28.46
N GLY A 187 -61.29 7.62 29.18
CA GLY A 187 -60.80 7.91 30.54
C GLY A 187 -59.30 8.20 30.64
N ARG A 188 -58.67 8.65 29.54
CA ARG A 188 -57.22 8.88 29.45
C ARG A 188 -56.91 10.24 28.83
N ASN A 189 -55.71 10.74 29.10
CA ASN A 189 -55.17 11.90 28.41
C ASN A 189 -54.56 11.46 27.06
N ASP A 190 -55.05 12.03 25.97
CA ASP A 190 -54.44 11.90 24.65
C ASP A 190 -53.61 13.16 24.35
N GLU A 191 -52.43 13.00 23.79
CA GLU A 191 -51.66 14.12 23.24
C GLU A 191 -52.12 14.32 21.79
N LEU A 192 -52.69 15.49 21.50
CA LEU A 192 -53.23 15.82 20.19
C LEU A 192 -52.55 17.05 19.62
N GLY A 193 -52.15 16.97 18.36
CA GLY A 193 -51.44 18.04 17.66
C GLY A 193 -52.39 18.89 16.84
N PHE A 194 -52.07 20.15 16.60
CA PHE A 194 -52.77 20.99 15.61
C PHE A 194 -51.79 21.99 14.99
N PHE A 195 -52.14 22.54 13.83
CA PHE A 195 -51.31 23.56 13.20
C PHE A 195 -51.31 24.85 14.01
N GLN A 196 -50.14 25.41 14.27
CA GLN A 196 -50.00 26.79 14.74
C GLN A 196 -49.55 27.69 13.59
N ASP A 197 -49.53 29.01 13.83
CA ASP A 197 -49.05 29.94 12.82
C ASP A 197 -47.57 29.64 12.48
N PRO A 198 -47.25 29.37 11.21
CA PRO A 198 -45.94 28.88 10.81
C PRO A 198 -44.84 29.94 10.85
N ILE A 199 -45.15 31.24 10.98
CA ILE A 199 -44.17 32.34 10.88
C ILE A 199 -42.96 32.15 11.81
N ARG A 200 -43.18 31.64 13.03
CA ARG A 200 -42.11 31.37 14.00
C ARG A 200 -41.36 30.07 13.74
N GLY A 201 -42.01 29.11 13.08
CA GLY A 201 -41.44 27.80 12.76
C GLY A 201 -40.64 27.79 11.45
N LEU A 202 -40.96 28.66 10.49
CA LEU A 202 -40.33 28.73 9.18
C LEU A 202 -38.90 29.26 9.22
N ALA A 203 -38.01 28.56 8.51
CA ALA A 203 -36.66 29.03 8.21
C ALA A 203 -36.68 30.22 7.24
N ALA A 204 -35.62 31.04 7.24
CA ALA A 204 -35.55 32.25 6.42
C ALA A 204 -35.71 31.95 4.91
N ASN A 205 -35.10 30.88 4.43
CA ASN A 205 -35.20 30.43 3.04
C ASN A 205 -36.62 29.94 2.68
N HIS A 206 -37.30 29.23 3.58
CA HIS A 206 -38.69 28.80 3.37
C HIS A 206 -39.65 29.99 3.30
N LYS A 207 -39.39 31.06 4.04
CA LYS A 207 -40.16 32.31 3.91
C LYS A 207 -40.02 32.90 2.50
N ASN A 208 -38.81 32.88 1.94
CA ASN A 208 -38.53 33.37 0.57
C ASN A 208 -39.24 32.54 -0.50
N ILE A 209 -39.47 31.25 -0.27
CA ILE A 209 -40.22 30.35 -1.16
C ILE A 209 -41.73 30.54 -0.98
N LEU A 210 -42.19 30.63 0.27
CA LEU A 210 -43.61 30.69 0.59
C LEU A 210 -44.25 32.02 0.19
N SER A 211 -43.56 33.15 0.37
CA SER A 211 -44.07 34.49 0.03
C SER A 211 -44.54 34.62 -1.44
N PRO A 212 -43.74 34.29 -2.47
CA PRO A 212 -44.19 34.35 -3.85
C PRO A 212 -45.23 33.27 -4.20
N TRP A 213 -45.17 32.09 -3.57
CA TRP A 213 -46.21 31.06 -3.72
C TRP A 213 -47.58 31.56 -3.23
N LEU A 214 -47.62 32.22 -2.06
CA LEU A 214 -48.83 32.84 -1.52
C LEU A 214 -49.33 33.98 -2.42
N ALA A 215 -48.44 34.78 -2.99
CA ALA A 215 -48.81 35.84 -3.93
C ALA A 215 -49.45 35.28 -5.20
N ASN A 216 -48.92 34.16 -5.72
CA ASN A 216 -49.52 33.42 -6.83
C ASN A 216 -50.92 32.90 -6.46
N LEU A 217 -51.04 32.23 -5.31
CA LEU A 217 -52.33 31.72 -4.82
C LEU A 217 -53.36 32.85 -4.65
N ARG A 218 -52.94 33.98 -4.09
CA ARG A 218 -53.76 35.19 -3.91
C ARG A 218 -54.25 35.75 -5.24
N ASN A 219 -53.40 35.78 -6.27
CA ASN A 219 -53.81 36.22 -7.61
C ASN A 219 -54.81 35.25 -8.25
N GLU A 220 -54.63 33.95 -8.05
CA GLU A 220 -55.57 32.93 -8.55
C GLU A 220 -56.93 32.96 -7.84
N VAL A 221 -56.98 33.26 -6.54
CA VAL A 221 -58.24 33.48 -5.79
C VAL A 221 -59.03 34.67 -6.34
N LEU A 222 -58.34 35.75 -6.70
CA LEU A 222 -58.96 36.98 -7.22
C LEU A 222 -59.26 36.92 -8.73
N ARG A 223 -58.84 35.85 -9.40
CA ARG A 223 -59.07 35.65 -10.82
C ARG A 223 -60.51 35.19 -11.06
N ASN A 224 -61.37 36.14 -11.45
CA ASN A 224 -62.79 35.95 -11.79
C ASN A 224 -63.59 35.16 -10.75
N PRO A 225 -63.68 35.58 -9.48
CA PRO A 225 -64.34 34.81 -8.43
C PRO A 225 -65.87 34.83 -8.57
N ILE A 226 -66.52 33.72 -8.17
CA ILE A 226 -67.98 33.64 -8.04
C ILE A 226 -68.48 34.56 -6.92
N ASN A 227 -67.76 34.60 -5.79
CA ASN A 227 -68.06 35.45 -4.64
C ASN A 227 -66.91 36.44 -4.39
N ALA A 228 -67.04 37.65 -4.92
CA ALA A 228 -65.99 38.68 -4.84
C ALA A 228 -65.67 39.09 -3.39
N ASP A 229 -66.67 39.19 -2.52
CA ASP A 229 -66.49 39.59 -1.11
C ASP A 229 -65.72 38.52 -0.32
N LEU A 230 -66.10 37.24 -0.48
CA LEU A 230 -65.41 36.12 0.16
C LEU A 230 -63.98 35.97 -0.38
N SER A 231 -63.78 36.07 -1.69
CA SER A 231 -62.44 36.05 -2.30
C SER A 231 -61.57 37.23 -1.84
N GLY A 232 -62.16 38.42 -1.66
CA GLY A 232 -61.47 39.58 -1.08
C GLY A 232 -61.03 39.34 0.36
N ASN A 233 -61.87 38.70 1.18
CA ASN A 233 -61.52 38.31 2.55
C ASN A 233 -60.39 37.27 2.60
N VAL A 234 -60.44 36.25 1.73
CA VAL A 234 -59.36 35.25 1.61
C VAL A 234 -58.06 35.93 1.17
N ALA A 235 -58.10 36.77 0.13
CA ALA A 235 -56.94 37.50 -0.36
C ALA A 235 -56.31 38.39 0.72
N ARG A 236 -57.13 39.07 1.54
CA ARG A 236 -56.63 39.87 2.67
C ARG A 236 -55.85 39.04 3.68
N ILE A 237 -56.33 37.84 4.03
CA ILE A 237 -55.62 36.94 4.96
C ILE A 237 -54.29 36.45 4.37
N LEU A 238 -54.24 36.19 3.06
CA LEU A 238 -53.02 35.85 2.33
C LEU A 238 -52.05 37.04 2.28
N ASP A 239 -52.54 38.25 1.98
CA ASP A 239 -51.74 39.49 1.98
C ASP A 239 -51.17 39.78 3.38
N GLU A 240 -51.96 39.61 4.44
CA GLU A 240 -51.50 39.69 5.83
C GLU A 240 -50.41 38.66 6.13
N PHE A 241 -50.52 37.44 5.60
CA PHE A 241 -49.52 36.40 5.78
C PHE A 241 -48.22 36.77 5.07
N ILE A 242 -48.29 37.21 3.81
CA ILE A 242 -47.14 37.67 3.01
C ILE A 242 -46.39 38.81 3.71
N VAL A 243 -47.11 39.83 4.21
CA VAL A 243 -46.51 40.97 4.93
C VAL A 243 -45.80 40.49 6.19
N GLN A 244 -46.40 39.58 6.94
CA GLN A 244 -45.83 39.08 8.20
C GLN A 244 -44.65 38.11 8.00
N LEU A 245 -44.51 37.48 6.83
CA LEU A 245 -43.29 36.74 6.48
C LEU A 245 -42.05 37.66 6.40
N ASN A 246 -42.26 38.95 6.10
CA ASN A 246 -41.25 40.01 6.08
C ASN A 246 -40.01 39.70 5.20
N VAL A 247 -40.24 39.22 3.99
CA VAL A 247 -39.19 38.89 3.01
C VAL A 247 -39.56 39.35 1.61
N ARG A 248 -38.54 39.60 0.77
CA ARG A 248 -38.70 39.81 -0.68
C ARG A 248 -38.41 38.49 -1.38
N GLY A 249 -39.42 37.86 -1.97
CA GLY A 249 -39.24 36.58 -2.67
C GLY A 249 -38.70 36.76 -4.10
N ASP A 250 -37.97 35.76 -4.59
CA ASP A 250 -37.31 35.74 -5.90
C ASP A 250 -38.22 35.25 -7.04
N GLY A 251 -39.53 35.53 -6.94
CA GLY A 251 -40.55 35.06 -7.88
C GLY A 251 -41.02 33.62 -7.61
N TYR A 252 -42.22 33.28 -8.09
CA TYR A 252 -42.81 31.94 -7.88
C TYR A 252 -42.29 30.96 -8.92
N GLN A 253 -41.74 29.83 -8.45
CA GLN A 253 -41.33 28.70 -9.29
C GLN A 253 -42.27 27.51 -9.03
N PRO A 254 -43.08 27.08 -10.00
CA PRO A 254 -43.98 25.94 -9.84
C PRO A 254 -43.19 24.63 -9.84
N CYS A 255 -43.67 23.64 -9.07
CA CYS A 255 -43.18 22.27 -9.14
C CYS A 255 -43.23 21.73 -10.58
N GLU A 256 -42.15 21.08 -11.04
CA GLU A 256 -42.06 20.50 -12.38
C GLU A 256 -42.88 19.20 -12.51
N GLN A 257 -43.21 18.54 -11.40
CA GLN A 257 -43.99 17.31 -11.42
C GLN A 257 -45.45 17.59 -11.83
N PRO A 258 -46.01 16.88 -12.84
CA PRO A 258 -47.39 17.10 -13.28
C PRO A 258 -48.43 16.79 -12.20
N THR A 259 -48.13 15.83 -11.31
CA THR A 259 -49.00 15.35 -10.23
C THR A 259 -48.20 15.22 -8.93
N PRO A 260 -47.84 16.34 -8.29
CA PRO A 260 -46.90 16.36 -7.16
C PRO A 260 -47.43 15.67 -5.90
N PHE A 261 -48.75 15.48 -5.80
CA PHE A 261 -49.40 14.73 -4.72
C PHE A 261 -49.94 13.36 -5.18
N GLY A 262 -49.42 12.82 -6.29
CA GLY A 262 -49.78 11.51 -6.84
C GLY A 262 -51.02 11.48 -7.74
N MET A 263 -51.85 12.53 -7.73
CA MET A 263 -52.99 12.66 -8.66
C MET A 263 -53.23 14.12 -9.09
N PRO A 264 -53.91 14.37 -10.24
CA PRO A 264 -54.27 15.72 -10.66
C PRO A 264 -55.31 16.34 -9.72
N LEU A 265 -55.09 17.60 -9.33
CA LEU A 265 -56.10 18.42 -8.67
C LEU A 265 -56.99 19.11 -9.73
N GLY A 266 -58.25 19.41 -9.39
CA GLY A 266 -59.15 20.18 -10.26
C GLY A 266 -58.55 21.55 -10.66
N HIS A 267 -58.98 22.12 -11.79
CA HIS A 267 -58.35 23.26 -12.49
C HIS A 267 -57.94 24.46 -11.60
N LYS A 268 -58.69 24.79 -10.55
CA LYS A 268 -58.39 25.88 -9.60
C LYS A 268 -57.59 25.44 -8.36
N PHE A 269 -57.63 24.15 -8.00
CA PHE A 269 -56.85 23.59 -6.90
C PHE A 269 -55.41 23.26 -7.30
N THR A 270 -55.08 23.26 -8.59
CA THR A 270 -53.69 23.17 -9.09
C THR A 270 -52.79 24.28 -8.54
N ALA A 271 -53.33 25.44 -8.17
CA ALA A 271 -52.58 26.51 -7.50
C ALA A 271 -52.07 26.10 -6.10
N LEU A 272 -52.56 25.00 -5.53
CA LEU A 272 -52.08 24.40 -4.28
C LEU A 272 -50.90 23.44 -4.49
N HIS A 273 -50.48 23.18 -5.74
CA HIS A 273 -49.25 22.41 -6.00
C HIS A 273 -48.06 23.07 -5.28
N PRO A 274 -47.10 22.27 -4.78
CA PRO A 274 -45.96 22.80 -4.06
C PRO A 274 -45.12 23.73 -4.94
N ALA A 275 -44.34 24.58 -4.28
CA ALA A 275 -43.24 25.28 -4.95
C ALA A 275 -42.11 24.27 -5.24
N ALA A 276 -41.41 24.48 -6.36
CA ALA A 276 -40.27 23.66 -6.75
C ALA A 276 -39.24 23.53 -5.62
N ALA A 277 -38.61 22.36 -5.49
CA ALA A 277 -37.52 22.19 -4.54
C ALA A 277 -36.34 23.09 -4.88
N VAL A 278 -35.86 23.86 -3.90
CA VAL A 278 -34.68 24.72 -4.04
C VAL A 278 -33.46 23.98 -3.49
N ILE A 279 -32.44 23.81 -4.33
CA ILE A 279 -31.15 23.24 -3.92
C ILE A 279 -30.32 24.35 -3.28
N GLN A 280 -29.90 24.14 -2.02
CA GLN A 280 -28.98 25.03 -1.32
C GLN A 280 -27.73 24.25 -0.88
N ASN A 281 -26.63 24.98 -0.73
CA ASN A 281 -25.43 24.43 -0.14
C ASN A 281 -25.73 23.97 1.29
N SER A 282 -25.19 22.81 1.65
CA SER A 282 -25.26 22.33 3.02
C SER A 282 -24.38 23.19 3.93
N HIS A 283 -24.81 23.39 5.18
CA HIS A 283 -23.96 23.97 6.22
C HIS A 283 -23.16 22.92 6.99
N VAL A 284 -23.55 21.64 6.87
CA VAL A 284 -23.08 20.54 7.73
C VAL A 284 -22.41 19.40 6.96
N LYS A 285 -22.16 19.61 5.65
CA LYS A 285 -21.45 18.65 4.80
C LYS A 285 -19.98 18.65 5.18
N VAL A 286 -19.45 17.47 5.50
CA VAL A 286 -18.04 17.24 5.79
C VAL A 286 -17.24 17.35 4.50
N ILE A 287 -16.06 17.95 4.60
CA ILE A 287 -15.08 18.02 3.53
C ILE A 287 -14.20 16.77 3.63
N PRO A 288 -14.32 15.81 2.69
CA PRO A 288 -13.55 14.58 2.76
C PRO A 288 -12.08 14.81 2.40
N SER A 289 -11.26 13.82 2.72
CA SER A 289 -9.88 13.70 2.27
C SER A 289 -9.74 13.85 0.75
N ARG A 290 -8.58 14.35 0.33
CA ARG A 290 -8.26 14.44 -1.10
C ARG A 290 -8.32 13.05 -1.75
N GLY A 291 -9.05 12.95 -2.86
CA GLY A 291 -9.22 11.68 -3.60
C GLY A 291 -10.46 10.88 -3.18
N ARG A 292 -11.24 11.37 -2.21
CA ARG A 292 -12.50 10.75 -1.78
C ARG A 292 -13.67 11.66 -2.12
N ASN A 293 -14.76 11.07 -2.63
CA ASN A 293 -15.87 11.81 -3.23
C ASN A 293 -17.22 11.55 -2.55
N ASP A 294 -17.27 10.66 -1.55
CA ASP A 294 -18.51 10.34 -0.85
C ASP A 294 -19.00 11.52 0.00
N GLU A 295 -20.31 11.64 0.18
CA GLU A 295 -20.91 12.77 0.87
C GLU A 295 -21.31 12.43 2.30
N LEU A 296 -20.70 13.08 3.28
CA LEU A 296 -21.02 12.92 4.70
C LEU A 296 -21.63 14.21 5.27
N TYR A 297 -22.72 14.07 6.02
CA TYR A 297 -23.46 15.17 6.63
C TYR A 297 -23.61 14.93 8.13
N ILE A 298 -23.26 15.94 8.94
CA ILE A 298 -23.36 15.85 10.40
C ILE A 298 -24.75 16.23 10.88
N ILE A 299 -25.37 15.33 11.65
CA ILE A 299 -26.65 15.54 12.31
C ILE A 299 -26.42 15.71 13.81
N ASP A 300 -26.22 16.95 14.24
CA ASP A 300 -26.07 17.32 15.64
C ASP A 300 -26.90 18.56 15.99
N PRO A 301 -28.19 18.38 16.32
CA PRO A 301 -29.09 19.49 16.64
C PRO A 301 -28.70 20.25 17.92
N ARG A 302 -27.79 19.70 18.74
CA ARG A 302 -27.42 20.29 20.03
C ARG A 302 -26.29 21.31 19.89
N ASP A 303 -25.17 20.91 19.27
CA ASP A 303 -23.96 21.75 19.28
C ASP A 303 -23.80 22.59 18.00
N LEU A 304 -24.30 22.12 16.84
CA LEU A 304 -24.18 22.85 15.57
C LEU A 304 -24.76 24.28 15.59
N PRO A 305 -25.92 24.56 16.23
CA PRO A 305 -26.43 25.94 16.31
C PRO A 305 -25.47 26.90 17.00
N GLY A 306 -24.81 26.44 18.07
CA GLY A 306 -23.81 27.24 18.78
C GLY A 306 -22.53 27.43 17.98
N ILE A 307 -22.07 26.37 17.30
CA ILE A 307 -20.82 26.38 16.50
C ILE A 307 -20.96 27.26 15.27
N LEU A 308 -22.09 27.17 14.56
CA LEU A 308 -22.34 27.94 13.34
C LEU A 308 -22.88 29.35 13.64
N GLY A 309 -23.34 29.60 14.87
CA GLY A 309 -23.94 30.89 15.27
C GLY A 309 -25.27 31.19 14.59
N ILE A 310 -25.97 30.15 14.11
CA ILE A 310 -27.25 30.26 13.41
C ILE A 310 -28.32 29.39 14.11
N PRO A 311 -29.59 29.84 14.14
CA PRO A 311 -30.67 29.05 14.71
C PRO A 311 -30.82 27.69 14.02
N ILE A 312 -31.13 26.63 14.78
CA ILE A 312 -31.27 25.25 14.27
C ILE A 312 -32.17 25.13 13.04
N ARG A 313 -33.24 25.94 12.97
CA ARG A 313 -34.19 25.97 11.85
C ARG A 313 -33.59 26.51 10.55
N ASP A 314 -32.55 27.33 10.64
CA ASP A 314 -31.87 27.94 9.48
C ASP A 314 -30.63 27.11 9.05
N ILE A 315 -30.30 26.03 9.77
CA ILE A 315 -29.21 25.13 9.41
C ILE A 315 -29.68 24.15 8.33
N ASN A 316 -29.39 24.46 7.06
CA ASN A 316 -29.60 23.54 5.94
C ASN A 316 -28.69 22.30 6.00
N VAL A 317 -29.29 21.11 5.91
CA VAL A 317 -28.58 19.82 5.85
C VAL A 317 -28.33 19.40 4.41
N ILE A 318 -29.38 19.25 3.61
CA ILE A 318 -29.31 18.87 2.20
C ILE A 318 -30.54 19.40 1.46
N GLY A 319 -30.37 19.89 0.23
CA GLY A 319 -31.45 20.58 -0.49
C GLY A 319 -31.86 21.84 0.26
N SER A 320 -33.10 21.88 0.74
CA SER A 320 -33.66 22.94 1.61
C SER A 320 -34.13 22.43 2.97
N ALA A 321 -33.73 21.23 3.37
CA ALA A 321 -34.19 20.59 4.60
C ALA A 321 -33.43 21.12 5.83
N PRO A 322 -34.13 21.69 6.84
CA PRO A 322 -33.50 22.25 8.02
C PRO A 322 -33.17 21.17 9.06
N LEU A 323 -32.10 21.36 9.83
CA LEU A 323 -31.64 20.43 10.87
C LEU A 323 -32.70 20.19 11.96
N GLU A 324 -33.55 21.18 12.26
CA GLU A 324 -34.58 21.10 13.32
C GLU A 324 -35.49 19.87 13.21
N ASN A 325 -35.87 19.50 11.98
CA ASN A 325 -36.78 18.38 11.69
C ASN A 325 -36.20 17.43 10.65
N PHE A 326 -34.87 17.39 10.52
CA PHE A 326 -34.23 16.55 9.51
C PHE A 326 -34.40 15.07 9.87
N ASP A 327 -34.97 14.30 8.94
CA ASP A 327 -35.06 12.83 9.05
C ASP A 327 -34.15 12.18 8.01
N PRO A 328 -33.03 11.55 8.42
CA PRO A 328 -32.12 10.88 7.50
C PRO A 328 -32.78 9.84 6.59
N THR A 329 -33.88 9.20 7.01
CA THR A 329 -34.51 8.11 6.26
C THR A 329 -35.18 8.59 4.96
N LEU A 330 -35.66 9.85 4.93
CA LEU A 330 -36.36 10.45 3.80
C LEU A 330 -35.42 11.06 2.75
N HIS A 331 -34.15 11.23 3.13
CA HIS A 331 -33.16 11.96 2.33
C HIS A 331 -32.05 11.07 1.75
N ARG A 332 -32.09 9.75 1.97
CA ARG A 332 -31.14 8.80 1.36
C ARG A 332 -31.40 8.66 -0.15
N GLY A 333 -30.46 9.13 -0.98
CA GLY A 333 -30.56 9.13 -2.45
C GLY A 333 -29.57 8.23 -3.17
N GLY A 334 -28.43 7.89 -2.54
CA GLY A 334 -27.47 6.91 -3.04
C GLY A 334 -26.11 6.98 -2.33
N ASN A 335 -25.39 8.10 -2.47
CA ASN A 335 -24.01 8.27 -1.98
C ASN A 335 -23.91 9.12 -0.70
N GLU A 336 -25.05 9.55 -0.14
CA GLU A 336 -25.10 10.41 1.04
C GLU A 336 -25.17 9.60 2.34
N ARG A 337 -24.26 9.89 3.27
CA ARG A 337 -24.28 9.39 4.64
C ARG A 337 -24.62 10.51 5.61
N PHE A 338 -25.58 10.25 6.47
CA PHE A 338 -25.95 11.12 7.57
C PHE A 338 -25.47 10.46 8.87
N ALA A 339 -24.65 11.17 9.65
CA ALA A 339 -24.04 10.66 10.87
C ALA A 339 -24.25 11.60 12.05
N THR A 340 -24.63 11.05 13.18
CA THR A 340 -24.60 11.70 14.48
C THR A 340 -23.21 11.54 15.11
N PRO A 341 -22.84 12.32 16.14
CA PRO A 341 -21.53 12.23 16.76
C PRO A 341 -21.15 10.84 17.29
N ARG A 342 -22.15 10.02 17.69
CA ARG A 342 -21.92 8.66 18.19
C ARG A 342 -21.59 7.66 17.07
N ASP A 343 -22.13 7.89 15.87
CA ASP A 343 -22.01 6.93 14.77
C ASP A 343 -20.57 6.75 14.25
N PHE A 344 -19.65 7.65 14.63
CA PHE A 344 -18.23 7.57 14.28
C PHE A 344 -17.46 6.53 15.08
N PHE A 345 -17.88 6.25 16.31
CA PHE A 345 -17.11 5.49 17.30
C PHE A 345 -17.72 4.11 17.51
N LEU A 346 -16.85 3.12 17.72
CA LEU A 346 -17.26 1.83 18.29
C LEU A 346 -17.73 2.03 19.75
N ASP A 347 -18.50 1.08 20.26
CA ASP A 347 -18.90 1.07 21.68
C ASP A 347 -17.71 0.76 22.61
N GLU A 348 -16.71 0.04 22.11
CA GLU A 348 -15.62 -0.55 22.88
C GLU A 348 -14.24 -0.10 22.33
N LEU A 349 -13.29 0.13 23.24
CA LEU A 349 -11.88 0.39 22.91
C LEU A 349 -11.04 -0.84 23.27
N TYR A 350 -10.40 -1.43 22.26
CA TYR A 350 -9.47 -2.54 22.43
C TYR A 350 -8.02 -2.04 22.58
N TYR A 351 -7.30 -2.62 23.53
CA TYR A 351 -5.97 -2.14 23.92
C TYR A 351 -5.05 -3.24 24.46
N SER A 352 -3.75 -3.01 24.44
CA SER A 352 -2.72 -3.76 25.19
C SER A 352 -2.03 -2.84 26.20
N GLU A 353 -1.54 -3.40 27.32
CA GLU A 353 -0.73 -2.67 28.33
C GLU A 353 0.77 -2.66 28.00
N THR A 354 1.15 -3.16 26.82
CA THR A 354 2.50 -3.10 26.28
C THR A 354 2.57 -2.01 25.20
N PRO A 355 3.39 -0.96 25.37
CA PRO A 355 3.46 0.14 24.42
C PRO A 355 4.31 -0.20 23.20
N GLY A 356 4.00 0.41 22.05
CA GLY A 356 4.84 0.34 20.88
C GLY A 356 4.66 -0.91 20.02
N LEU A 357 3.56 -1.66 20.18
CA LEU A 357 3.29 -2.87 19.40
C LEU A 357 2.83 -2.57 17.96
N LEU A 358 2.55 -1.30 17.62
CA LEU A 358 2.11 -0.86 16.28
C LEU A 358 3.08 0.18 15.66
N PRO A 359 4.38 -0.14 15.48
CA PRO A 359 5.38 0.83 15.05
C PRO A 359 5.09 1.43 13.66
N GLY A 360 4.37 0.69 12.80
CA GLY A 360 3.96 1.15 11.48
C GLY A 360 2.73 2.05 11.48
N SER A 361 2.09 2.27 12.64
CA SER A 361 1.02 3.24 12.83
C SER A 361 1.54 4.51 13.52
N TRP A 362 0.91 5.65 13.24
CA TRP A 362 1.16 6.92 13.93
C TRP A 362 0.52 6.97 15.33
N LEU A 363 -0.32 6.00 15.69
CA LEU A 363 -0.97 5.90 17.00
C LEU A 363 0.04 5.85 18.15
N ASP A 364 1.13 5.10 18.02
CA ASP A 364 2.17 4.99 19.05
C ASP A 364 2.80 6.35 19.38
N GLN A 365 3.06 7.16 18.36
CA GLN A 365 3.61 8.51 18.53
C GLN A 365 2.57 9.47 19.14
N THR A 366 1.30 9.30 18.77
CA THR A 366 0.19 10.10 19.28
C THR A 366 -0.04 9.83 20.77
N LEU A 367 -0.05 8.56 21.18
CA LEU A 367 -0.16 8.14 22.58
C LEU A 367 1.01 8.67 23.42
N ARG A 368 2.24 8.57 22.92
CA ARG A 368 3.43 9.15 23.60
C ARG A 368 3.33 10.66 23.76
N THR A 369 2.88 11.36 22.72
CA THR A 369 2.68 12.83 22.77
C THR A 369 1.61 13.20 23.81
N ALA A 370 0.56 12.37 23.92
CA ALA A 370 -0.47 12.48 24.94
C ALA A 370 -0.04 12.03 26.36
N ARG A 371 1.22 11.58 26.53
CA ARG A 371 1.78 11.03 27.79
C ARG A 371 1.06 9.78 28.28
N ILE A 372 0.67 8.91 27.34
CA ILE A 372 0.02 7.62 27.56
C ILE A 372 1.01 6.53 27.12
N ASP A 373 2.16 6.45 27.81
CA ASP A 373 3.32 5.69 27.37
C ASP A 373 3.25 4.18 27.65
N ASN A 374 2.15 3.70 28.22
CA ASN A 374 2.00 2.33 28.71
C ASN A 374 0.87 1.55 28.00
N LEU A 375 0.39 2.05 26.86
CA LEU A 375 -0.68 1.41 26.10
C LEU A 375 -0.33 1.33 24.62
N THR A 376 -0.88 0.30 23.97
CA THR A 376 -1.13 0.27 22.53
C THR A 376 -2.64 0.15 22.33
N ILE A 377 -3.22 0.91 21.40
CA ILE A 377 -4.68 0.86 21.14
C ILE A 377 -4.97 0.58 19.67
N LEU A 378 -6.14 -0.01 19.39
CA LEU A 378 -6.76 0.04 18.08
C LEU A 378 -7.67 1.27 18.02
N LEU A 379 -7.66 2.01 16.90
CA LEU A 379 -8.45 3.23 16.76
C LEU A 379 -9.96 2.85 16.68
N PRO A 380 -10.81 3.23 17.65
CA PRO A 380 -12.16 2.70 17.76
C PRO A 380 -13.16 3.50 16.91
N PHE A 381 -12.83 3.71 15.64
CA PHE A 381 -13.79 4.23 14.67
C PHE A 381 -14.45 3.10 13.90
N HIS A 382 -15.70 3.29 13.49
CA HIS A 382 -16.33 2.39 12.54
C HIS A 382 -15.60 2.38 11.19
N SER A 383 -15.56 1.23 10.52
CA SER A 383 -14.79 1.04 9.28
C SER A 383 -15.15 2.04 8.17
N TRP A 384 -16.41 2.48 8.06
CA TRP A 384 -16.85 3.46 7.05
C TRP A 384 -16.15 4.82 7.17
N VAL A 385 -15.52 5.16 8.31
CA VAL A 385 -14.75 6.39 8.45
C VAL A 385 -13.59 6.45 7.43
N GLN A 386 -13.06 5.30 7.05
CA GLN A 386 -12.05 5.16 6.00
C GLN A 386 -12.59 5.40 4.57
N ASP A 387 -13.88 5.66 4.38
CA ASP A 387 -14.44 6.09 3.10
C ASP A 387 -14.31 7.62 2.93
N TYR A 388 -14.02 8.35 4.03
CA TYR A 388 -13.98 9.82 4.07
C TYR A 388 -12.64 10.41 4.52
N PHE A 389 -11.96 9.77 5.49
CA PHE A 389 -10.63 10.19 6.00
C PHE A 389 -9.45 9.24 5.73
N SER A 390 -8.39 9.75 5.07
CA SER A 390 -7.11 9.05 4.89
C SER A 390 -6.38 8.88 6.22
N SER A 391 -5.43 7.94 6.28
CA SER A 391 -4.58 7.77 7.45
C SER A 391 -3.82 9.05 7.80
N GLU A 392 -3.33 9.78 6.79
CA GLU A 392 -2.65 11.07 6.97
C GLU A 392 -3.61 12.16 7.49
N ASP A 393 -4.86 12.18 7.02
CA ASP A 393 -5.86 13.12 7.53
C ASP A 393 -6.28 12.78 8.95
N LEU A 394 -6.41 11.49 9.28
CA LEU A 394 -6.68 11.04 10.65
C LEU A 394 -5.52 11.40 11.59
N GLU A 395 -4.26 11.23 11.17
CA GLU A 395 -3.08 11.60 11.97
C GLU A 395 -3.11 13.07 12.38
N ARG A 396 -3.57 13.96 11.49
CA ARG A 396 -3.62 15.41 11.73
C ARG A 396 -4.82 15.84 12.59
N ASN A 397 -5.92 15.09 12.53
CA ASN A 397 -7.22 15.52 13.03
C ASN A 397 -7.74 14.72 14.22
N VAL A 398 -7.12 13.58 14.53
CA VAL A 398 -7.43 12.78 15.71
C VAL A 398 -6.63 13.28 16.89
N SER A 399 -7.29 13.44 18.04
CA SER A 399 -6.60 13.69 19.31
C SER A 399 -6.98 12.65 20.35
N ILE A 400 -6.00 12.25 21.15
CA ILE A 400 -6.15 11.27 22.22
C ILE A 400 -5.70 11.93 23.52
N SER A 401 -6.51 11.81 24.56
CA SER A 401 -6.18 12.35 25.88
C SER A 401 -6.67 11.43 27.00
N ARG A 402 -6.03 11.53 28.16
CA ARG A 402 -6.44 10.79 29.36
C ARG A 402 -7.40 11.64 30.18
N ASN A 403 -8.53 11.07 30.56
CA ASN A 403 -9.57 11.72 31.35
C ASN A 403 -10.01 10.83 32.52
N ASP A 404 -9.05 10.44 33.36
CA ASP A 404 -9.32 9.56 34.49
C ASP A 404 -10.32 10.19 35.47
N SER A 405 -11.35 9.42 35.83
CA SER A 405 -12.31 9.80 36.87
C SER A 405 -12.27 8.78 38.02
N GLY A 406 -11.68 9.18 39.15
CA GLY A 406 -11.56 8.30 40.32
C GLY A 406 -10.59 7.14 40.09
N HIS A 407 -11.07 5.89 40.23
CA HIS A 407 -10.28 4.67 40.02
C HIS A 407 -10.37 4.09 38.60
N GLN A 408 -11.25 4.63 37.75
CA GLN A 408 -11.41 4.16 36.37
C GLN A 408 -10.46 4.92 35.42
N ARG A 409 -9.64 4.15 34.69
CA ARG A 409 -8.78 4.67 33.62
C ARG A 409 -9.63 4.93 32.38
N ARG A 410 -9.66 6.17 31.91
CA ARG A 410 -10.52 6.59 30.79
C ARG A 410 -9.73 7.35 29.74
N ILE A 411 -9.99 7.01 28.48
CA ILE A 411 -9.36 7.61 27.30
C ILE A 411 -10.42 8.35 26.51
N THR A 412 -10.19 9.63 26.25
CA THR A 412 -11.01 10.43 25.35
C THR A 412 -10.36 10.44 23.98
N ILE A 413 -11.11 10.03 22.96
CA ILE A 413 -10.70 10.10 21.55
C ILE A 413 -11.61 11.09 20.84
N SER A 414 -11.03 11.99 20.05
CA SER A 414 -11.78 12.94 19.24
C SER A 414 -11.28 13.00 17.81
N LEU A 415 -12.19 13.35 16.89
CA LEU A 415 -11.91 13.58 15.47
C LEU A 415 -12.43 14.97 15.12
N THR A 416 -11.55 15.85 14.64
CA THR A 416 -11.92 17.20 14.16
C THR A 416 -12.05 17.19 12.63
N MET A 417 -13.17 17.67 12.12
CA MET A 417 -13.49 17.65 10.68
C MET A 417 -13.83 19.07 10.23
N GLU A 418 -13.55 19.40 8.96
CA GLU A 418 -14.04 20.65 8.36
C GLU A 418 -15.44 20.43 7.76
N LEU A 419 -16.40 21.24 8.18
CA LEU A 419 -17.72 21.34 7.56
C LEU A 419 -17.72 22.45 6.51
N SER A 420 -18.57 22.33 5.49
CA SER A 420 -18.80 23.35 4.45
C SER A 420 -19.14 24.73 5.03
N GLY A 421 -19.96 24.76 6.09
CA GLY A 421 -20.39 25.99 6.76
C GLY A 421 -21.28 26.87 5.88
N VAL A 422 -21.50 28.12 6.31
CA VAL A 422 -22.36 29.10 5.60
C VAL A 422 -21.59 29.81 4.48
N GLU A 423 -20.43 30.40 4.82
CA GLU A 423 -19.57 31.16 3.87
C GLU A 423 -18.10 30.71 3.89
N ARG A 424 -17.73 29.93 4.90
CA ARG A 424 -16.39 29.42 5.12
C ARG A 424 -16.46 28.08 5.82
N ARG A 425 -15.37 27.34 5.70
CA ARG A 425 -15.19 26.06 6.40
C ARG A 425 -15.19 26.28 7.90
N VAL A 426 -15.86 25.39 8.64
CA VAL A 426 -15.96 25.45 10.10
C VAL A 426 -15.45 24.14 10.70
N PRO A 427 -14.50 24.18 11.65
CA PRO A 427 -14.06 22.96 12.33
C PRO A 427 -15.16 22.46 13.28
N TYR A 428 -15.41 21.16 13.26
CA TYR A 428 -16.37 20.46 14.10
C TYR A 428 -15.73 19.20 14.67
N THR A 429 -15.84 19.00 15.99
CA THR A 429 -15.15 17.91 16.68
C THR A 429 -16.15 16.93 17.28
N VAL A 430 -16.12 15.67 16.84
CA VAL A 430 -16.77 14.56 17.53
C VAL A 430 -15.83 13.96 18.57
N ARG A 431 -16.35 13.53 19.71
CA ARG A 431 -15.56 12.92 20.80
C ARG A 431 -16.32 11.87 21.56
N GLN A 432 -15.61 10.84 22.02
CA GLN A 432 -16.12 9.81 22.89
C GLN A 432 -15.11 9.45 23.99
N ASP A 433 -15.65 9.19 25.18
CA ASP A 433 -14.91 8.70 26.34
C ASP A 433 -15.03 7.18 26.41
N PHE A 434 -13.90 6.49 26.55
CA PHE A 434 -13.80 5.04 26.64
C PHE A 434 -13.21 4.62 27.98
N ASP A 435 -13.92 3.76 28.70
CA ASP A 435 -13.40 3.11 29.90
C ASP A 435 -12.53 1.92 29.51
N LEU A 436 -11.34 1.81 30.10
CA LEU A 436 -10.46 0.66 29.87
C LEU A 436 -10.93 -0.53 30.74
N ILE A 437 -11.80 -1.36 30.16
CA ILE A 437 -12.32 -2.56 30.81
C ILE A 437 -11.44 -3.80 30.54
N PRO A 438 -11.23 -4.70 31.51
CA PRO A 438 -10.37 -5.88 31.35
C PRO A 438 -10.75 -6.79 30.19
N GLU A 439 -12.03 -6.88 29.83
CA GLU A 439 -12.56 -7.76 28.78
C GLU A 439 -12.09 -7.35 27.37
N ASN A 440 -11.75 -6.06 27.17
CA ASN A 440 -11.27 -5.53 25.90
C ASN A 440 -9.73 -5.52 25.80
N ARG A 441 -9.05 -6.06 26.81
CA ARG A 441 -7.59 -6.20 26.80
C ARG A 441 -7.18 -7.29 25.82
N LEU A 442 -6.37 -6.91 24.84
CA LEU A 442 -5.70 -7.83 23.92
C LEU A 442 -4.49 -8.47 24.60
N SER A 443 -4.19 -9.72 24.25
CA SER A 443 -2.90 -10.33 24.61
C SER A 443 -1.77 -9.60 23.86
N ASP A 444 -0.57 -9.68 24.40
CA ASP A 444 0.62 -9.08 23.78
C ASP A 444 1.16 -9.93 22.61
N ASP A 445 0.53 -11.09 22.36
CA ASP A 445 0.82 -11.97 21.24
C ASP A 445 0.21 -11.43 19.94
N TYR A 446 0.75 -10.32 19.43
CA TYR A 446 0.28 -9.69 18.19
C TYR A 446 0.73 -10.49 16.96
N PRO A 447 -0.11 -10.55 15.89
CA PRO A 447 0.33 -11.10 14.62
C PRO A 447 1.45 -10.24 14.04
N THR A 448 2.40 -10.85 13.32
CA THR A 448 3.41 -10.15 12.51
C THR A 448 2.75 -9.65 11.23
N ILE A 449 2.62 -8.34 11.08
CA ILE A 449 2.00 -7.69 9.92
C ILE A 449 3.01 -6.75 9.28
N ALA A 450 3.19 -6.86 7.96
CA ALA A 450 4.07 -5.97 7.21
C ALA A 450 3.57 -5.65 5.81
N LEU A 451 3.80 -4.40 5.40
CA LEU A 451 3.46 -3.87 4.07
C LEU A 451 4.73 -3.56 3.29
N TRP A 452 4.75 -3.96 2.01
CA TRP A 452 5.80 -3.61 1.07
C TRP A 452 5.29 -3.40 -0.37
N PRO A 453 5.83 -2.43 -1.13
CA PRO A 453 6.72 -1.38 -0.64
C PRO A 453 5.92 -0.27 0.05
N ASN A 454 6.48 0.30 1.10
CA ASN A 454 5.94 1.48 1.75
C ASN A 454 6.49 2.74 1.06
N LEU A 455 5.72 3.26 0.11
CA LEU A 455 6.09 4.39 -0.74
C LEU A 455 5.24 5.64 -0.43
N PRO A 456 5.72 6.85 -0.78
CA PRO A 456 4.96 8.08 -0.60
C PRO A 456 3.69 8.13 -1.47
N SER A 457 2.56 8.56 -0.89
CA SER A 457 1.25 8.64 -1.58
C SER A 457 1.16 9.74 -2.66
N ASN A 458 2.08 10.71 -2.65
CA ASN A 458 2.11 11.86 -3.57
C ASN A 458 3.41 11.93 -4.40
N GLY A 459 4.13 10.81 -4.51
CA GLY A 459 5.35 10.75 -5.32
C GLY A 459 5.09 10.95 -6.81
N ALA A 460 6.13 11.30 -7.56
CA ALA A 460 6.05 11.44 -9.02
C ALA A 460 5.82 10.09 -9.75
N VAL A 461 5.98 8.99 -9.03
CA VAL A 461 6.00 7.62 -9.54
C VAL A 461 4.66 6.93 -9.25
N GLN A 462 4.06 6.29 -10.25
CA GLN A 462 2.75 5.63 -10.15
C GLN A 462 2.91 4.13 -9.89
N TRP A 463 3.24 3.78 -8.65
CA TRP A 463 3.44 2.38 -8.26
C TRP A 463 2.10 1.65 -8.05
N THR A 464 1.95 0.46 -8.62
CA THR A 464 0.67 -0.28 -8.65
C THR A 464 0.76 -1.73 -8.13
N GLU A 465 1.79 -2.11 -7.37
CA GLU A 465 1.90 -3.48 -6.85
C GLU A 465 2.35 -3.49 -5.38
N PHE A 466 1.41 -3.75 -4.47
CA PHE A 466 1.64 -3.77 -3.02
C PHE A 466 1.38 -5.16 -2.46
N PHE A 467 2.15 -5.53 -1.44
CA PHE A 467 2.11 -6.80 -0.76
C PHE A 467 1.94 -6.59 0.73
N LEU A 468 1.01 -7.33 1.32
CA LEU A 468 0.79 -7.36 2.77
C LEU A 468 1.01 -8.80 3.25
N LEU A 469 1.80 -8.96 4.31
CA LEU A 469 2.00 -10.22 5.02
C LEU A 469 1.30 -10.14 6.39
N GLU A 470 0.65 -11.22 6.80
CA GLU A 470 0.19 -11.47 8.16
C GLU A 470 0.59 -12.89 8.61
N SER A 471 1.08 -13.04 9.85
CA SER A 471 1.12 -14.34 10.53
C SER A 471 -0.20 -14.61 11.24
N VAL A 472 -0.81 -15.76 11.00
CA VAL A 472 -2.17 -16.10 11.44
C VAL A 472 -2.14 -17.03 12.66
N SER A 473 -1.22 -18.00 12.67
CA SER A 473 -0.98 -18.91 13.79
C SER A 473 0.50 -19.17 14.01
N ASP A 474 0.87 -19.43 15.27
CA ASP A 474 2.23 -19.77 15.68
C ASP A 474 2.60 -21.25 15.43
N GLU A 475 3.78 -21.68 15.88
CA GLU A 475 4.29 -23.05 15.77
C GLU A 475 3.39 -24.11 16.47
N ALA A 476 2.61 -23.69 17.48
CA ALA A 476 1.67 -24.54 18.19
C ALA A 476 0.25 -24.50 17.58
N GLY A 477 0.06 -23.76 16.48
CA GLY A 477 -1.22 -23.58 15.82
C GLY A 477 -2.18 -22.65 16.57
N VAL A 478 -1.68 -21.84 17.51
CA VAL A 478 -2.48 -20.89 18.29
C VAL A 478 -2.60 -19.57 17.53
N SER A 479 -3.82 -19.04 17.43
CA SER A 479 -4.08 -17.74 16.79
C SER A 479 -3.62 -16.56 17.65
N TYR A 480 -3.15 -15.52 16.99
CA TYR A 480 -2.72 -14.27 17.61
C TYR A 480 -3.89 -13.43 18.16
N SER A 481 -3.57 -12.33 18.84
CA SER A 481 -4.52 -11.47 19.56
C SER A 481 -5.66 -10.90 18.70
N PHE A 482 -5.42 -10.76 17.39
CA PHE A 482 -6.40 -10.42 16.35
C PHE A 482 -5.88 -10.88 14.98
N GLN A 483 -6.73 -10.78 13.96
CA GLN A 483 -6.37 -10.91 12.54
C GLN A 483 -6.78 -9.64 11.80
N ILE A 484 -6.27 -9.43 10.58
CA ILE A 484 -6.73 -8.34 9.72
C ILE A 484 -7.74 -8.82 8.71
N GLN A 485 -8.77 -8.01 8.48
CA GLN A 485 -9.67 -8.23 7.37
C GLN A 485 -8.92 -8.11 6.05
N GLN A 486 -9.26 -8.96 5.09
CA GLN A 486 -8.73 -8.89 3.73
C GLN A 486 -8.84 -7.45 3.19
N PRO A 487 -7.72 -6.81 2.83
CA PRO A 487 -7.73 -5.48 2.26
C PRO A 487 -8.52 -5.44 0.95
N MET A 488 -9.21 -4.33 0.68
CA MET A 488 -10.00 -4.14 -0.53
C MET A 488 -9.13 -4.36 -1.79
N GLY A 489 -9.62 -5.21 -2.71
CA GLY A 489 -8.90 -5.55 -3.94
C GLY A 489 -7.69 -6.47 -3.78
N GLY A 490 -7.36 -6.90 -2.55
CA GLY A 490 -6.28 -7.84 -2.28
C GLY A 490 -6.62 -9.25 -2.76
N ILE A 491 -5.71 -9.92 -3.45
CA ILE A 491 -5.82 -11.34 -3.79
C ILE A 491 -5.11 -12.15 -2.70
N PRO A 492 -5.82 -12.95 -1.89
CA PRO A 492 -5.23 -13.70 -0.78
C PRO A 492 -4.43 -14.90 -1.30
N THR A 493 -3.40 -15.27 -0.56
CA THR A 493 -2.61 -16.48 -0.80
C THR A 493 -2.10 -17.01 0.53
N ASP A 494 -2.54 -18.21 0.89
CA ASP A 494 -2.20 -18.81 2.17
C ASP A 494 -0.93 -19.64 2.07
N ARG A 495 -0.19 -19.70 3.18
CA ARG A 495 1.06 -20.46 3.31
C ARG A 495 1.11 -21.15 4.66
N PHE A 496 1.71 -22.35 4.67
CA PHE A 496 1.80 -23.19 5.86
C PHE A 496 3.20 -23.78 6.00
N ILE A 497 3.74 -23.75 7.23
CA ILE A 497 4.95 -24.50 7.62
C ILE A 497 4.65 -25.20 8.94
N GLY A 498 4.60 -26.54 8.93
CA GLY A 498 4.16 -27.27 10.12
C GLY A 498 2.73 -26.88 10.49
N GLN A 499 2.56 -26.24 11.66
CA GLN A 499 1.28 -25.69 12.13
C GLN A 499 1.18 -24.17 12.01
N GLU A 500 2.28 -23.49 11.63
CA GLU A 500 2.27 -22.06 11.36
C GLU A 500 1.49 -21.77 10.08
N SER A 501 0.75 -20.67 10.07
CA SER A 501 0.01 -20.20 8.90
C SER A 501 0.20 -18.71 8.66
N TYR A 502 0.24 -18.33 7.39
CA TYR A 502 0.50 -16.97 6.95
C TYR A 502 -0.44 -16.58 5.80
N HIS A 503 -0.92 -15.34 5.82
CA HIS A 503 -1.67 -14.74 4.72
C HIS A 503 -0.81 -13.75 3.96
N TYR A 504 -0.91 -13.79 2.63
CA TYR A 504 -0.35 -12.81 1.73
C TYR A 504 -1.46 -12.16 0.91
N TRP A 505 -1.42 -10.84 0.79
CA TRP A 505 -2.30 -10.14 -0.13
C TRP A 505 -1.49 -9.35 -1.13
N LYS A 506 -1.76 -9.58 -2.41
CA LYS A 506 -1.29 -8.73 -3.51
C LYS A 506 -2.41 -7.76 -3.89
N SER A 507 -2.13 -6.46 -3.87
CA SER A 507 -3.07 -5.40 -4.24
C SER A 507 -2.45 -4.44 -5.27
N ASN A 508 -3.31 -3.80 -6.06
CA ASN A 508 -2.90 -2.71 -6.96
C ASN A 508 -2.94 -1.32 -6.32
N GLN A 509 -3.44 -1.24 -5.08
CA GLN A 509 -3.52 -0.02 -4.29
C GLN A 509 -2.86 -0.25 -2.93
N ARG A 510 -2.14 0.76 -2.44
CA ARG A 510 -1.54 0.73 -1.11
C ARG A 510 -2.66 0.76 -0.06
N PRO A 511 -2.73 -0.22 0.87
CA PRO A 511 -3.61 -0.11 2.02
C PRO A 511 -3.24 1.13 2.84
N ASP A 512 -4.22 1.96 3.16
CA ASP A 512 -4.02 3.18 3.95
C ASP A 512 -4.34 2.93 5.43
N ILE A 513 -5.37 2.14 5.69
CA ILE A 513 -5.85 1.72 7.00
C ILE A 513 -6.12 0.22 6.93
N LEU A 514 -5.74 -0.52 7.97
CA LEU A 514 -6.09 -1.95 8.13
C LEU A 514 -7.21 -2.09 9.16
N GLU A 515 -8.10 -3.06 8.94
CA GLU A 515 -9.19 -3.38 9.85
C GLU A 515 -8.83 -4.61 10.69
N ALA A 516 -8.76 -4.46 12.01
CA ALA A 516 -8.50 -5.56 12.91
C ALA A 516 -9.81 -6.26 13.31
N GLN A 517 -9.77 -7.58 13.33
CA GLN A 517 -10.88 -8.45 13.66
C GLN A 517 -10.48 -9.50 14.70
N LYS A 518 -11.41 -9.85 15.58
CA LYS A 518 -11.27 -10.93 16.55
C LYS A 518 -12.57 -11.72 16.60
N ASP A 519 -12.48 -13.03 16.42
CA ASP A 519 -13.65 -13.92 16.32
C ASP A 519 -14.67 -13.42 15.26
N ASP A 520 -14.18 -13.04 14.08
CA ASP A 520 -14.93 -12.43 12.96
C ASP A 520 -15.62 -11.08 13.29
N ARG A 521 -15.38 -10.49 14.46
CA ARG A 521 -15.88 -9.17 14.86
C ARG A 521 -14.82 -8.09 14.60
N PHE A 522 -15.21 -7.02 13.91
CA PHE A 522 -14.38 -5.81 13.79
C PHE A 522 -14.17 -5.14 15.16
N ILE A 523 -12.91 -4.95 15.55
CA ILE A 523 -12.51 -4.44 16.88
C ILE A 523 -11.76 -3.11 16.82
N GLY A 524 -11.44 -2.60 15.64
CA GLY A 524 -10.84 -1.28 15.45
C GLY A 524 -9.96 -1.19 14.22
N MET A 525 -9.45 0.02 13.97
CA MET A 525 -8.60 0.32 12.81
C MET A 525 -7.13 0.49 13.20
N ILE A 526 -6.25 0.14 12.26
CA ILE A 526 -4.80 0.37 12.34
C ILE A 526 -4.42 1.30 11.17
N PRO A 527 -4.41 2.63 11.38
CA PRO A 527 -4.03 3.58 10.35
C PRO A 527 -2.51 3.55 10.13
N LEU A 528 -2.07 3.45 8.88
CA LEU A 528 -0.66 3.21 8.53
C LEU A 528 0.10 4.51 8.29
N LYS A 529 1.38 4.55 8.69
CA LYS A 529 2.30 5.65 8.36
C LYS A 529 2.64 5.65 6.88
N THR A 530 2.52 6.82 6.27
CA THR A 530 2.97 7.06 4.89
C THR A 530 4.29 7.83 4.92
N PRO A 531 5.35 7.34 4.26
CA PRO A 531 6.61 8.07 4.20
C PRO A 531 6.44 9.32 3.36
N GLN A 532 7.13 10.39 3.74
CA GLN A 532 7.17 11.61 2.94
C GLN A 532 8.21 11.46 1.82
N PRO A 533 7.98 12.06 0.64
CA PRO A 533 8.95 12.06 -0.44
C PRO A 533 10.28 12.67 0.01
N ALA A 534 11.40 12.04 -0.34
CA ALA A 534 12.72 12.61 -0.04
C ALA A 534 12.88 13.98 -0.74
N PRO A 535 13.44 15.00 -0.06
CA PRO A 535 13.66 16.31 -0.66
C PRO A 535 14.84 16.26 -1.65
N GLY A 536 14.58 16.56 -2.93
CA GLY A 536 15.64 16.71 -3.95
C GLY A 536 15.23 16.19 -5.33
N ALA A 537 15.72 16.85 -6.37
CA ALA A 537 15.47 16.51 -7.78
C ALA A 537 16.63 15.65 -8.33
N ILE A 538 16.69 14.38 -7.93
CA ILE A 538 17.51 13.40 -8.64
C ILE A 538 16.58 12.58 -9.51
N ASP A 539 16.38 13.06 -10.74
CA ASP A 539 15.43 12.42 -11.66
C ASP A 539 15.96 11.10 -12.23
N THR A 540 17.28 10.87 -12.20
CA THR A 540 17.93 9.73 -12.86
C THR A 540 18.98 9.04 -12.00
N TRP A 541 18.90 7.72 -11.95
CA TRP A 541 19.95 6.84 -11.42
C TRP A 541 20.60 6.04 -12.53
N ALA A 542 21.92 5.88 -12.48
CA ALA A 542 22.61 4.82 -13.21
C ALA A 542 22.94 3.69 -12.23
N VAL A 543 22.50 2.47 -12.55
CA VAL A 543 22.65 1.28 -11.70
C VAL A 543 23.48 0.24 -12.44
N GLY A 544 24.60 -0.13 -11.83
CA GLY A 544 25.50 -1.16 -12.29
C GLY A 544 25.21 -2.46 -11.57
N VAL A 545 24.92 -3.54 -12.30
CA VAL A 545 24.67 -4.87 -11.71
C VAL A 545 25.68 -5.88 -12.21
N ASP A 546 26.38 -6.50 -11.27
CA ASP A 546 27.18 -7.70 -11.50
C ASP A 546 26.44 -8.94 -11.00
N PHE A 547 25.77 -9.65 -11.93
CA PHE A 547 25.02 -10.87 -11.63
C PHE A 547 25.98 -12.08 -11.57
N GLY A 548 26.66 -12.26 -10.44
CA GLY A 548 27.62 -13.35 -10.25
C GLY A 548 26.97 -14.71 -9.93
N THR A 549 27.77 -15.78 -9.91
CA THR A 549 27.27 -17.15 -9.66
C THR A 549 26.77 -17.36 -8.23
N SER A 550 27.50 -16.85 -7.24
CA SER A 550 27.17 -16.99 -5.81
C SER A 550 26.57 -15.69 -5.25
N PHE A 551 26.90 -14.56 -5.85
CA PHE A 551 26.65 -13.23 -5.31
C PHE A 551 26.41 -12.22 -6.44
N THR A 552 25.42 -11.37 -6.24
CA THR A 552 25.06 -10.27 -7.13
C THR A 552 25.43 -8.95 -6.46
N ASN A 553 26.26 -8.14 -7.12
CA ASN A 553 26.72 -6.85 -6.58
C ASN A 553 26.08 -5.70 -7.34
N ILE A 554 25.86 -4.60 -6.63
CA ILE A 554 25.16 -3.44 -7.17
C ILE A 554 25.93 -2.19 -6.80
N TYR A 555 26.14 -1.34 -7.78
CA TYR A 555 26.69 0.00 -7.62
C TYR A 555 25.73 1.00 -8.24
N MET A 556 25.73 2.22 -7.73
CA MET A 556 24.83 3.25 -8.24
C MET A 556 25.53 4.58 -8.41
N ARG A 557 25.01 5.40 -9.31
CA ARG A 557 25.37 6.80 -9.46
C ARG A 557 24.09 7.63 -9.53
N LYS A 558 23.93 8.56 -8.59
CA LYS A 558 22.75 9.42 -8.49
C LYS A 558 22.98 10.70 -9.31
N GLY A 559 22.38 10.78 -10.50
CA GLY A 559 22.63 11.86 -11.46
C GLY A 559 24.13 12.00 -11.81
N ASN A 560 24.69 13.19 -11.54
CA ASN A 560 26.10 13.53 -11.79
C ASN A 560 27.01 13.35 -10.56
N GLN A 561 26.52 12.69 -9.50
CA GLN A 561 27.33 12.42 -8.30
C GLN A 561 28.38 11.33 -8.57
N ASN A 562 29.25 11.09 -7.59
CA ASN A 562 30.22 10.00 -7.67
C ASN A 562 29.50 8.64 -7.56
N PRO A 563 29.99 7.61 -8.26
CA PRO A 563 29.56 6.23 -8.03
C PRO A 563 29.74 5.80 -6.56
N GLU A 564 28.75 5.10 -6.02
CA GLU A 564 28.78 4.54 -4.68
C GLU A 564 28.18 3.13 -4.64
N PRO A 565 28.62 2.26 -3.70
CA PRO A 565 28.00 0.95 -3.52
C PRO A 565 26.54 1.10 -3.07
N PHE A 566 25.63 0.29 -3.65
CA PHE A 566 24.20 0.43 -3.37
C PHE A 566 23.85 0.01 -1.94
N GLN A 567 23.36 0.97 -1.15
CA GLN A 567 22.84 0.70 0.19
C GLN A 567 21.34 0.46 0.13
N LEU A 568 20.92 -0.81 0.20
CA LEU A 568 19.51 -1.18 0.12
C LEU A 568 18.77 -0.74 1.40
N ASN A 569 17.81 0.17 1.24
CA ASN A 569 16.74 0.38 2.20
C ASN A 569 15.50 -0.39 1.68
N PRO A 570 15.04 -1.43 2.37
CA PRO A 570 14.04 -2.34 1.84
C PRO A 570 12.66 -1.70 1.61
N ALA A 571 12.40 -0.47 2.07
CA ALA A 571 11.08 0.17 1.99
C ALA A 571 9.98 -0.66 2.69
N LEU A 572 10.34 -1.42 3.72
CA LEU A 572 9.41 -2.25 4.49
C LEU A 572 8.74 -1.44 5.59
N LEU A 573 7.40 -1.48 5.66
CA LEU A 573 6.66 -1.02 6.83
C LEU A 573 6.31 -2.20 7.71
N LYS A 574 6.99 -2.31 8.85
CA LYS A 574 6.60 -3.23 9.94
C LYS A 574 5.40 -2.62 10.64
N VAL A 575 4.21 -3.15 10.40
CA VAL A 575 2.95 -2.62 10.96
C VAL A 575 2.87 -2.94 12.44
N THR A 576 3.16 -4.19 12.80
CA THR A 576 3.21 -4.68 14.18
C THR A 576 4.64 -5.10 14.57
N LEU A 577 4.91 -5.15 15.88
CA LEU A 577 5.95 -6.02 16.43
C LEU A 577 5.26 -7.33 16.83
N GLY A 578 5.59 -8.45 16.20
CA GLY A 578 5.11 -9.78 16.60
C GLY A 578 5.40 -10.14 18.08
N SER A 579 4.87 -11.28 18.54
CA SER A 579 4.77 -11.71 19.94
C SER A 579 6.09 -11.89 20.75
N GLU A 580 7.27 -11.76 20.15
CA GLU A 580 8.54 -11.97 20.87
C GLU A 580 9.40 -10.71 21.00
N VAL A 581 8.90 -9.72 21.75
CA VAL A 581 9.61 -8.45 22.06
C VAL A 581 10.96 -8.69 22.82
N GLY A 582 11.29 -9.94 23.17
CA GLY A 582 12.55 -10.35 23.82
C GLY A 582 13.51 -11.21 22.99
N PHE A 583 13.09 -11.80 21.87
CA PHE A 583 13.93 -12.66 21.03
C PHE A 583 14.06 -12.05 19.63
N LYS A 584 15.11 -11.24 19.45
CA LYS A 584 15.48 -10.65 18.14
C LYS A 584 15.51 -11.71 17.01
N ASP A 585 15.86 -12.94 17.35
CA ASP A 585 16.06 -14.04 16.40
C ASP A 585 14.77 -14.53 15.70
N PHE A 586 13.58 -14.37 16.31
CA PHE A 586 12.31 -14.88 15.78
C PHE A 586 11.69 -13.94 14.75
N HIS A 587 11.63 -12.63 15.02
CA HIS A 587 11.09 -11.64 14.07
C HIS A 587 11.93 -11.56 12.79
N ASP A 588 13.25 -11.65 12.94
CA ASP A 588 14.18 -11.68 11.82
C ASP A 588 13.89 -12.88 10.89
N HIS A 589 13.36 -14.00 11.39
CA HIS A 589 13.07 -15.15 10.52
C HIS A 589 11.84 -14.93 9.64
N ILE A 590 10.77 -14.28 10.13
CA ILE A 590 9.53 -14.15 9.34
C ILE A 590 9.81 -13.27 8.13
N TYR A 591 10.33 -12.06 8.36
CA TYR A 591 10.64 -11.14 7.28
C TYR A 591 11.68 -11.71 6.30
N ARG A 592 12.73 -12.36 6.81
CA ARG A 592 13.80 -12.92 6.00
C ARG A 592 13.37 -14.12 5.16
N ASP A 593 12.57 -15.03 5.73
CA ASP A 593 12.26 -16.30 5.09
C ASP A 593 10.98 -16.22 4.24
N PHE A 594 10.06 -15.32 4.60
CA PHE A 594 8.73 -15.23 4.02
C PHE A 594 8.46 -13.91 3.28
N PHE A 595 9.23 -12.83 3.55
CA PHE A 595 8.97 -11.52 2.95
C PHE A 595 10.22 -10.75 2.53
N ILE A 596 10.26 -9.44 2.78
CA ILE A 596 11.46 -8.61 2.64
C ILE A 596 12.12 -8.50 4.02
N PRO A 597 13.41 -8.84 4.18
CA PRO A 597 14.11 -8.60 5.43
C PRO A 597 14.19 -7.11 5.74
N ASP A 598 14.00 -6.76 7.00
CA ASP A 598 14.16 -5.39 7.51
C ASP A 598 15.63 -5.02 7.76
N VAL A 599 16.47 -6.02 8.05
CA VAL A 599 17.92 -5.91 8.24
C VAL A 599 18.64 -6.82 7.25
N LEU A 600 19.63 -6.26 6.55
CA LEU A 600 20.55 -7.02 5.71
C LEU A 600 21.85 -7.21 6.48
N GLU A 601 22.17 -8.45 6.80
CA GLU A 601 23.45 -8.78 7.43
C GLU A 601 24.58 -8.84 6.39
N PRO A 602 25.78 -8.37 6.76
CA PRO A 602 26.14 -7.56 7.94
C PRO A 602 25.53 -6.14 7.98
N LEU A 603 25.12 -5.66 9.15
CA LEU A 603 24.64 -4.28 9.34
C LEU A 603 25.67 -3.24 8.86
N GLY A 604 25.25 -2.31 8.00
CA GLY A 604 26.06 -1.16 7.57
C GLY A 604 27.18 -1.45 6.58
N LYS A 605 27.36 -2.70 6.14
CA LYS A 605 28.24 -3.05 5.01
C LYS A 605 27.38 -3.49 3.83
N VAL A 606 27.66 -2.91 2.67
CA VAL A 606 26.87 -3.13 1.45
C VAL A 606 26.91 -4.60 1.03
N PRO A 607 25.77 -5.21 0.66
CA PRO A 607 25.74 -6.57 0.18
C PRO A 607 26.62 -6.76 -1.07
N PRO A 608 27.12 -7.99 -1.28
CA PRO A 608 26.55 -8.73 -2.38
C PRO A 608 25.28 -9.47 -1.98
N ILE A 609 24.21 -9.35 -2.75
CA ILE A 609 23.00 -10.15 -2.53
C ILE A 609 23.30 -11.59 -2.93
N SER A 610 22.94 -12.57 -2.10
CA SER A 610 23.12 -13.98 -2.46
C SER A 610 22.40 -14.27 -3.78
N THR A 611 23.09 -14.89 -4.73
CA THR A 611 22.47 -15.28 -6.02
C THR A 611 21.74 -16.60 -5.84
N ALA A 612 20.72 -16.54 -4.99
CA ALA A 612 19.91 -17.65 -4.56
C ALA A 612 18.48 -17.17 -4.31
N ILE A 613 17.53 -18.06 -4.54
CA ILE A 613 16.11 -17.81 -4.29
C ILE A 613 15.58 -18.86 -3.31
N THR A 614 14.69 -18.47 -2.41
CA THR A 614 13.95 -19.40 -1.56
C THR A 614 12.54 -19.59 -2.08
N THR A 615 12.13 -20.85 -2.20
CA THR A 615 10.75 -21.25 -2.51
C THR A 615 10.03 -21.78 -1.27
N LEU A 616 10.49 -21.41 -0.07
CA LEU A 616 9.89 -21.86 1.18
C LEU A 616 8.38 -21.48 1.21
N GLY A 617 7.56 -22.43 1.67
CA GLY A 617 6.09 -22.30 1.66
C GLY A 617 5.42 -22.53 0.30
N TRP A 618 6.17 -22.71 -0.80
CA TRP A 618 5.62 -23.02 -2.12
C TRP A 618 5.93 -24.47 -2.53
N GLN A 619 4.90 -25.21 -2.91
CA GLN A 619 5.05 -26.54 -3.50
C GLN A 619 5.20 -26.41 -5.01
N GLU A 620 6.41 -26.71 -5.51
CA GLU A 620 6.75 -26.54 -6.92
C GLU A 620 6.01 -27.56 -7.82
N PRO A 621 5.16 -27.11 -8.75
CA PRO A 621 4.59 -27.98 -9.77
C PRO A 621 5.61 -28.28 -10.87
N VAL A 622 5.41 -29.39 -11.59
CA VAL A 622 6.40 -30.00 -12.53
C VAL A 622 6.89 -29.06 -13.64
N ASN A 623 6.19 -27.96 -13.96
CA ASN A 623 6.64 -26.92 -14.90
C ASN A 623 6.27 -25.49 -14.43
N GLY A 624 6.15 -25.29 -13.12
CA GLY A 624 5.81 -23.98 -12.56
C GLY A 624 6.97 -22.98 -12.64
N VAL A 625 6.66 -21.73 -13.02
CA VAL A 625 7.55 -20.60 -12.74
C VAL A 625 6.98 -19.87 -11.54
N ALA A 626 7.77 -19.80 -10.47
CA ALA A 626 7.34 -19.18 -9.22
C ALA A 626 7.09 -17.68 -9.40
N GLN A 627 5.97 -17.20 -8.86
CA GLN A 627 5.67 -15.79 -8.73
C GLN A 627 6.59 -15.10 -7.73
N CYS A 628 7.11 -13.94 -8.13
CA CYS A 628 7.94 -13.08 -7.29
C CYS A 628 7.17 -12.66 -6.01
N MET A 629 7.88 -12.53 -4.89
CA MET A 629 7.38 -12.17 -3.54
C MET A 629 6.54 -13.24 -2.83
N THR A 630 5.58 -13.87 -3.52
CA THR A 630 4.62 -14.80 -2.89
C THR A 630 5.05 -16.26 -2.95
N GLU A 631 5.75 -16.67 -4.01
CA GLU A 631 6.20 -18.05 -4.24
C GLU A 631 7.73 -18.18 -4.27
N ALA A 632 8.42 -17.11 -4.65
CA ALA A 632 9.87 -17.06 -4.62
C ALA A 632 10.40 -15.67 -4.21
N ARG A 633 11.39 -15.69 -3.31
CA ARG A 633 12.06 -14.50 -2.78
C ARG A 633 13.56 -14.65 -2.81
N ILE A 634 14.29 -13.55 -2.93
CA ILE A 634 15.75 -13.57 -2.77
C ILE A 634 16.07 -14.23 -1.44
N TYR A 635 16.95 -15.23 -1.45
CA TYR A 635 17.36 -15.91 -0.23
C TYR A 635 18.37 -15.05 0.52
N TYR A 636 17.98 -14.62 1.71
CA TYR A 636 18.87 -13.92 2.62
C TYR A 636 19.47 -14.91 3.60
N PRO A 637 20.81 -15.06 3.63
CA PRO A 637 21.47 -16.09 4.41
C PRO A 637 21.19 -15.95 5.90
N ARG A 638 20.95 -17.06 6.58
CA ARG A 638 20.97 -17.11 8.04
C ARG A 638 22.40 -17.07 8.54
N SER A 639 22.60 -16.35 9.63
CA SER A 639 23.88 -16.25 10.32
C SER A 639 24.40 -17.66 10.69
N ASN A 640 23.53 -18.55 11.17
CA ASN A 640 23.82 -19.97 11.49
C ASN A 640 24.26 -20.87 10.31
N GLY A 641 24.17 -20.38 9.08
CA GLY A 641 24.59 -21.11 7.88
C GLY A 641 23.72 -22.31 7.52
N GLU A 642 22.49 -22.42 8.05
CA GLU A 642 21.57 -23.49 7.67
C GLU A 642 21.07 -23.32 6.23
N PHE A 643 21.12 -24.40 5.45
CA PHE A 643 20.55 -24.48 4.10
C PHE A 643 19.46 -25.53 4.04
N SER A 644 18.27 -25.14 3.59
CA SER A 644 17.15 -26.05 3.33
C SER A 644 17.04 -26.39 1.84
N GLN A 645 16.32 -27.47 1.50
CA GLN A 645 16.07 -27.87 0.10
C GLN A 645 15.22 -26.86 -0.69
N SER A 646 14.58 -25.92 0.00
CA SER A 646 13.80 -24.83 -0.61
C SER A 646 14.68 -23.73 -1.19
N VAL A 647 15.96 -23.68 -0.84
CA VAL A 647 16.92 -22.72 -1.38
C VAL A 647 17.47 -23.23 -2.71
N LYS A 648 17.29 -22.46 -3.77
CA LYS A 648 17.77 -22.78 -5.11
C LYS A 648 18.94 -21.85 -5.45
N THR A 649 20.07 -22.46 -5.80
CA THR A 649 21.32 -21.77 -6.17
C THR A 649 21.68 -22.04 -7.63
N ASN A 650 22.78 -21.47 -8.12
CA ASN A 650 23.27 -21.67 -9.49
C ASN A 650 22.24 -21.30 -10.58
N ILE A 651 21.42 -20.29 -10.29
CA ILE A 651 20.33 -19.81 -11.16
C ILE A 651 20.82 -19.10 -12.43
N LYS A 652 22.12 -18.74 -12.50
CA LYS A 652 22.77 -18.17 -13.69
C LYS A 652 23.02 -19.21 -14.79
N TRP A 653 23.28 -20.47 -14.41
CA TRP A 653 23.84 -21.49 -15.34
C TRP A 653 23.00 -22.76 -15.47
N GLU A 654 22.32 -23.20 -14.41
CA GLU A 654 21.61 -24.49 -14.41
C GLU A 654 20.12 -24.31 -14.15
N ASN A 655 19.77 -23.50 -13.16
CA ASN A 655 18.38 -23.33 -12.72
C ASN A 655 17.70 -22.10 -13.35
N PHE A 656 17.73 -22.01 -14.69
CA PHE A 656 17.25 -20.85 -15.46
C PHE A 656 15.80 -20.46 -15.16
N LYS A 657 14.93 -21.40 -14.79
CA LYS A 657 13.53 -21.12 -14.40
C LYS A 657 13.39 -20.13 -13.23
N TYR A 658 14.41 -20.01 -12.38
CA TYR A 658 14.43 -19.05 -11.27
C TYR A 658 15.21 -17.76 -11.56
N GLN A 659 15.85 -17.65 -12.73
CA GLN A 659 16.60 -16.46 -13.11
C GLN A 659 15.67 -15.25 -13.24
N LYS A 660 14.58 -15.36 -14.01
CA LYS A 660 13.61 -14.26 -14.17
C LYS A 660 12.95 -13.86 -12.83
N PRO A 661 12.46 -14.79 -11.98
CA PRO A 661 11.96 -14.45 -10.64
C PRO A 661 12.98 -13.71 -9.77
N PHE A 662 14.25 -14.15 -9.75
CA PHE A 662 15.30 -13.48 -8.97
C PHE A 662 15.55 -12.05 -9.46
N LEU A 663 15.73 -11.86 -10.77
CA LEU A 663 15.97 -10.53 -11.35
C LEU A 663 14.74 -9.62 -11.16
N SER A 664 13.54 -10.18 -11.29
CA SER A 664 12.27 -9.47 -11.06
C SER A 664 12.14 -8.95 -9.63
N PHE A 665 12.61 -9.72 -8.64
CA PHE A 665 12.65 -9.31 -7.25
C PHE A 665 13.70 -8.21 -7.03
N LEU A 666 14.91 -8.45 -7.53
CA LEU A 666 16.05 -7.54 -7.39
C LEU A 666 15.74 -6.15 -7.95
N VAL A 667 15.21 -6.10 -9.17
CA VAL A 667 14.87 -4.83 -9.82
C VAL A 667 13.75 -4.12 -9.07
N ARG A 668 12.74 -4.83 -8.52
CA ARG A 668 11.71 -4.18 -7.71
C ARG A 668 12.28 -3.56 -6.43
N LEU A 669 13.21 -4.23 -5.73
CA LEU A 669 13.85 -3.66 -4.54
C LEU A 669 14.56 -2.34 -4.85
N ILE A 670 15.38 -2.34 -5.91
CA ILE A 670 16.11 -1.15 -6.35
C ILE A 670 15.15 -0.04 -6.79
N SER A 671 14.09 -0.42 -7.54
CA SER A 671 13.09 0.52 -8.06
C SER A 671 12.23 1.13 -6.95
N ALA A 672 11.85 0.34 -5.94
CA ALA A 672 11.11 0.83 -4.78
C ALA A 672 11.93 1.87 -4.00
N GLN A 673 13.22 1.62 -3.79
CA GLN A 673 14.11 2.61 -3.16
C GLN A 673 14.28 3.86 -4.04
N ALA A 674 14.44 3.69 -5.35
CA ALA A 674 14.48 4.80 -6.29
C ALA A 674 13.18 5.63 -6.24
N ALA A 675 12.02 4.99 -6.09
CA ALA A 675 10.72 5.65 -5.95
C ALA A 675 10.60 6.43 -4.63
N MET A 676 11.15 5.92 -3.52
CA MET A 676 11.25 6.69 -2.25
C MET A 676 12.07 7.97 -2.41
N GLU A 677 13.07 7.95 -3.28
CA GLU A 677 13.92 9.10 -3.63
C GLU A 677 13.38 9.91 -4.84
N ASN A 678 12.13 9.70 -5.26
CA ASN A 678 11.46 10.38 -6.39
C ASN A 678 12.16 10.24 -7.76
N VAL A 679 12.95 9.20 -7.95
CA VAL A 679 13.66 8.95 -9.21
C VAL A 679 12.66 8.51 -10.27
N GLN A 680 12.68 9.15 -11.44
CA GLN A 680 11.78 8.82 -12.55
C GLN A 680 12.43 7.89 -13.58
N THR A 681 13.76 7.93 -13.71
CA THR A 681 14.51 7.16 -14.71
C THR A 681 15.63 6.35 -14.06
N ILE A 682 15.73 5.08 -14.43
CA ILE A 682 16.82 4.20 -14.01
C ILE A 682 17.49 3.61 -15.26
N GLU A 683 18.76 3.95 -15.43
CA GLU A 683 19.65 3.42 -16.47
C GLU A 683 20.40 2.20 -15.93
N TRP A 684 20.23 1.05 -16.58
CA TRP A 684 20.79 -0.23 -16.15
C TRP A 684 22.01 -0.57 -17.00
N SER A 685 23.16 -0.71 -16.35
CA SER A 685 24.38 -1.23 -16.95
C SER A 685 24.67 -2.58 -16.32
N ILE A 686 24.77 -3.63 -17.14
CA ILE A 686 24.88 -5.01 -16.65
C ILE A 686 26.20 -5.62 -17.15
N SER A 687 26.96 -6.24 -16.25
CA SER A 687 28.15 -7.01 -16.65
C SER A 687 27.77 -8.42 -17.11
N TYR A 688 28.59 -9.00 -17.97
CA TYR A 688 28.48 -10.40 -18.33
C TYR A 688 29.85 -11.09 -18.41
N PRO A 689 29.92 -12.41 -18.15
CA PRO A 689 31.16 -13.16 -18.28
C PRO A 689 31.63 -13.12 -19.73
N SER A 690 32.91 -12.86 -19.92
CA SER A 690 33.49 -12.83 -21.25
C SER A 690 33.46 -14.21 -21.96
N ALA A 691 33.25 -15.28 -21.20
CA ALA A 691 33.06 -16.65 -21.69
C ALA A 691 31.69 -16.91 -22.36
N PHE A 692 30.72 -16.01 -22.25
CA PHE A 692 29.41 -16.18 -22.90
C PHE A 692 29.55 -16.29 -24.43
N SER A 693 28.91 -17.30 -25.01
CA SER A 693 28.66 -17.37 -26.44
C SER A 693 27.74 -16.23 -26.90
N ARG A 694 27.70 -15.98 -28.22
CA ARG A 694 26.78 -14.98 -28.79
C ARG A 694 25.31 -15.29 -28.50
N ALA A 695 24.94 -16.57 -28.46
CA ALA A 695 23.59 -17.01 -28.16
C ALA A 695 23.24 -16.73 -26.68
N GLU A 696 24.14 -17.08 -25.75
CA GLU A 696 23.96 -16.82 -24.32
C GLU A 696 23.87 -15.32 -24.02
N LEU A 697 24.74 -14.50 -24.62
CA LEU A 697 24.69 -13.04 -24.46
C LEU A 697 23.36 -12.44 -24.96
N ASN A 698 22.87 -12.90 -26.11
CA ASN A 698 21.60 -12.45 -26.64
C ASN A 698 20.43 -12.86 -25.74
N GLN A 699 20.39 -14.12 -25.29
CA GLN A 699 19.37 -14.61 -24.36
C GLN A 699 19.40 -13.83 -23.05
N TYR A 700 20.59 -13.57 -22.52
CA TYR A 700 20.79 -12.80 -21.29
C TYR A 700 20.28 -11.36 -21.42
N ARG A 701 20.58 -10.70 -22.54
CA ARG A 701 20.08 -9.35 -22.86
C ARG A 701 18.55 -9.33 -22.94
N VAL A 702 17.94 -10.32 -23.62
CA VAL A 702 16.47 -10.42 -23.75
C VAL A 702 15.83 -10.61 -22.37
N THR A 703 16.36 -11.50 -21.53
CA THR A 703 15.84 -11.72 -20.16
C THR A 703 15.83 -10.41 -19.34
N TRP A 704 16.91 -9.62 -19.40
CA TRP A 704 16.95 -8.31 -18.73
C TRP A 704 15.93 -7.33 -19.30
N GLN A 705 15.83 -7.24 -20.62
CA GLN A 705 14.87 -6.35 -21.27
C GLN A 705 13.43 -6.69 -20.88
N ASP A 706 13.09 -7.97 -20.84
CA ASP A 706 11.76 -8.45 -20.42
C ASP A 706 11.46 -8.06 -18.97
N VAL A 707 12.42 -8.29 -18.04
CA VAL A 707 12.26 -7.91 -16.63
C VAL A 707 12.04 -6.40 -16.46
N LEU A 708 12.82 -5.58 -17.16
CA LEU A 708 12.70 -4.11 -17.09
C LEU A 708 11.38 -3.61 -17.71
N ASN A 709 10.91 -4.24 -18.78
CA ASN A 709 9.62 -3.93 -19.40
C ASN A 709 8.45 -4.29 -18.47
N ASP A 710 8.49 -5.48 -17.86
CA ASP A 710 7.47 -5.95 -16.91
C ASP A 710 7.35 -4.98 -15.72
N ILE A 711 8.49 -4.53 -15.20
CA ILE A 711 8.55 -3.65 -14.03
C ILE A 711 8.13 -2.22 -14.36
N ARG A 712 8.42 -1.72 -15.56
CA ARG A 712 7.96 -0.40 -16.01
C ARG A 712 6.44 -0.23 -15.85
N GLY A 713 5.66 -1.26 -16.17
CA GLY A 713 4.20 -1.24 -16.02
C GLY A 713 3.72 -1.24 -14.56
N ILE A 714 4.58 -1.66 -13.62
CA ILE A 714 4.28 -1.74 -12.19
C ILE A 714 4.71 -0.47 -11.46
N THR A 715 5.88 0.07 -11.81
CA THR A 715 6.49 1.20 -11.10
C THR A 715 6.05 2.54 -11.68
N GLY A 716 5.80 2.62 -12.99
CA GLY A 716 5.65 3.90 -13.69
C GLY A 716 6.97 4.66 -13.88
N GLN A 717 8.12 4.08 -13.49
CA GLN A 717 9.45 4.63 -13.76
C GLN A 717 9.92 4.22 -15.17
N ASN A 718 10.77 5.03 -15.80
CA ASN A 718 11.44 4.65 -17.04
C ASN A 718 12.66 3.79 -16.73
N HIS A 719 12.70 2.58 -17.28
CA HIS A 719 13.83 1.67 -17.17
C HIS A 719 14.52 1.53 -18.53
N THR A 720 15.80 1.87 -18.62
CA THR A 720 16.58 1.82 -19.87
C THR A 720 17.75 0.86 -19.70
N LEU A 721 17.91 -0.11 -20.60
CA LEU A 721 19.05 -1.02 -20.61
C LEU A 721 20.17 -0.45 -21.50
N ASN A 722 21.31 -0.15 -20.90
CA ASN A 722 22.52 0.22 -21.63
C ASN A 722 23.18 -1.01 -22.29
N PRO A 723 24.08 -0.82 -23.27
CA PRO A 723 24.88 -1.91 -23.80
C PRO A 723 25.59 -2.66 -22.68
N LEU A 724 25.38 -3.99 -22.64
CA LEU A 724 26.06 -4.89 -21.71
C LEU A 724 27.59 -4.80 -21.92
N GLN A 725 28.36 -4.86 -20.84
CA GLN A 725 29.83 -4.81 -20.87
C GLN A 725 30.44 -6.06 -20.25
N THR A 726 31.62 -6.50 -20.71
CA THR A 726 32.28 -7.66 -20.10
C THR A 726 32.74 -7.31 -18.68
N GLU A 727 32.70 -8.29 -17.78
CA GLU A 727 33.18 -8.16 -16.39
C GLU A 727 34.62 -7.59 -16.35
N SER A 728 35.51 -8.03 -17.24
CA SER A 728 36.89 -7.54 -17.40
C SER A 728 37.03 -6.05 -17.70
N ILE A 729 36.19 -5.49 -18.58
CA ILE A 729 36.24 -4.08 -18.97
C ILE A 729 35.74 -3.23 -17.81
N ALA A 730 34.61 -3.63 -17.22
CA ALA A 730 34.03 -2.94 -16.09
C ALA A 730 34.99 -2.96 -14.88
N PHE A 731 35.61 -4.10 -14.60
CA PHE A 731 36.66 -4.24 -13.60
C PHE A 731 37.80 -3.23 -13.80
N SER A 732 38.32 -3.11 -15.03
CA SER A 732 39.40 -2.17 -15.33
C SER A 732 38.96 -0.71 -15.18
N LYS A 733 37.74 -0.35 -15.59
CA LYS A 733 37.16 1.00 -15.38
C LYS A 733 37.10 1.37 -13.90
N TYR A 734 36.79 0.43 -13.02
CA TYR A 734 36.79 0.70 -11.58
C TYR A 734 38.17 1.11 -11.05
N PHE A 735 39.23 0.40 -11.43
CA PHE A 735 40.59 0.78 -11.03
C PHE A 735 41.01 2.13 -11.64
N ALA A 736 40.72 2.36 -12.92
CA ALA A 736 41.14 3.55 -13.65
C ALA A 736 40.41 4.82 -13.20
N ASP A 737 39.08 4.75 -13.12
CA ASP A 737 38.19 5.92 -13.03
C ASP A 737 37.63 6.12 -11.60
N ILE A 738 37.40 5.04 -10.83
CA ILE A 738 36.92 5.15 -9.44
C ILE A 738 38.08 5.21 -8.45
N LEU A 739 39.05 4.29 -8.54
CA LEU A 739 40.24 4.30 -7.67
C LEU A 739 41.34 5.24 -8.17
N GLY A 740 41.20 5.79 -9.38
CA GLY A 740 42.12 6.76 -9.95
C GLY A 740 43.51 6.20 -10.31
N GLN A 741 43.66 4.87 -10.41
CA GLN A 741 44.93 4.22 -10.71
C GLN A 741 45.41 4.52 -12.13
N ASN A 742 46.72 4.62 -12.29
CA ASN A 742 47.33 4.79 -13.61
C ASN A 742 47.52 3.41 -14.27
N MET A 743 46.82 3.15 -15.38
CA MET A 743 46.80 1.84 -16.06
C MET A 743 47.95 1.73 -17.09
N VAL A 744 49.09 2.34 -16.78
CA VAL A 744 50.31 2.21 -17.57
C VAL A 744 50.98 0.90 -17.20
N HIS A 745 51.05 -0.01 -18.17
CA HIS A 745 51.77 -1.28 -18.05
C HIS A 745 51.23 -2.19 -16.94
N THR A 746 49.94 -2.49 -17.03
CA THR A 746 49.18 -3.13 -15.96
C THR A 746 48.40 -4.34 -16.47
N THR A 747 48.34 -5.41 -15.69
CA THR A 747 47.44 -6.55 -15.90
C THR A 747 46.36 -6.51 -14.81
N CYS A 748 45.11 -6.37 -15.23
CA CYS A 748 43.94 -6.58 -14.38
C CYS A 748 43.56 -8.06 -14.37
N ILE A 749 43.29 -8.58 -13.18
CA ILE A 749 42.92 -9.98 -12.94
C ILE A 749 41.68 -9.98 -12.06
N ASP A 750 40.52 -10.24 -12.66
CA ASP A 750 39.29 -10.52 -11.90
C ASP A 750 39.23 -12.03 -11.64
N VAL A 751 39.51 -12.45 -10.41
CA VAL A 751 39.45 -13.86 -10.02
C VAL A 751 38.02 -14.17 -9.54
N GLY A 752 37.21 -14.68 -10.46
CA GLY A 752 35.84 -15.10 -10.21
C GLY A 752 35.71 -16.42 -9.46
N GLY A 753 34.51 -17.00 -9.52
CA GLY A 753 34.24 -18.33 -8.95
C GLY A 753 34.63 -19.47 -9.89
N GLY A 754 34.40 -19.30 -11.20
CA GLY A 754 34.68 -20.32 -12.24
C GLY A 754 35.74 -19.93 -13.26
N THR A 755 35.86 -18.64 -13.57
CA THR A 755 36.85 -18.09 -14.51
C THR A 755 37.67 -16.98 -13.87
N SER A 756 38.89 -16.78 -14.38
CA SER A 756 39.68 -15.58 -14.14
C SER A 756 39.72 -14.77 -15.43
N ASP A 757 39.24 -13.53 -15.37
CA ASP A 757 39.22 -12.62 -16.50
C ASP A 757 40.46 -11.72 -16.46
N LEU A 758 41.22 -11.74 -17.55
CA LEU A 758 42.53 -11.10 -17.68
C LEU A 758 42.43 -9.97 -18.70
N SER A 759 42.91 -8.78 -18.35
CA SER A 759 43.09 -7.68 -19.31
C SER A 759 44.43 -6.98 -19.10
N ILE A 760 45.18 -6.79 -20.19
CA ILE A 760 46.49 -6.16 -20.20
C ILE A 760 46.34 -4.77 -20.84
N TRP A 761 46.84 -3.76 -20.14
CA TRP A 761 46.69 -2.35 -20.48
C TRP A 761 48.02 -1.66 -20.66
N ARG A 762 48.09 -0.80 -21.68
CA ARG A 762 49.25 0.00 -22.02
C ARG A 762 48.80 1.43 -22.31
N ASN A 763 49.30 2.41 -21.55
CA ASN A 763 48.90 3.81 -21.72
C ASN A 763 47.38 4.02 -21.72
N ASN A 764 46.67 3.31 -20.82
CA ASN A 764 45.21 3.25 -20.74
C ASN A 764 44.51 2.65 -21.97
N GLU A 765 45.22 1.98 -22.88
CA GLU A 765 44.67 1.28 -24.03
C GLU A 765 44.72 -0.25 -23.81
N LEU A 766 43.62 -0.93 -24.12
CA LEU A 766 43.50 -2.38 -24.01
C LEU A 766 44.34 -3.07 -25.09
N THR A 767 45.32 -3.89 -24.71
CA THR A 767 46.20 -4.60 -25.66
C THR A 767 45.87 -6.08 -25.78
N HIS A 768 45.41 -6.70 -24.69
CA HIS A 768 45.02 -8.10 -24.68
C HIS A 768 43.94 -8.36 -23.64
N GLN A 769 42.94 -9.16 -23.98
CA GLN A 769 41.93 -9.63 -23.04
C GLN A 769 41.64 -11.11 -23.28
N ALA A 770 41.57 -11.91 -22.21
CA ALA A 770 41.21 -13.32 -22.27
C ALA A 770 40.49 -13.76 -20.98
N SER A 771 39.69 -14.81 -21.08
CA SER A 771 39.11 -15.50 -19.91
C SER A 771 39.68 -16.89 -19.82
N VAL A 772 40.06 -17.33 -18.63
CA VAL A 772 40.56 -18.69 -18.41
C VAL A 772 39.76 -19.40 -17.31
N PRO A 773 39.36 -20.68 -17.48
CA PRO A 773 38.57 -21.41 -16.51
C PRO A 773 39.45 -21.95 -15.36
N PHE A 774 40.10 -21.04 -14.64
CA PHE A 774 40.91 -21.34 -13.46
C PHE A 774 40.73 -20.22 -12.44
N ALA A 775 39.94 -20.47 -11.39
CA ALA A 775 39.44 -19.41 -10.50
C ALA A 775 39.22 -19.91 -9.07
N GLY A 776 38.41 -19.22 -8.25
CA GLY A 776 38.19 -19.56 -6.83
C GLY A 776 37.81 -21.03 -6.59
N ARG A 777 37.07 -21.67 -7.50
CA ARG A 777 36.75 -23.10 -7.41
C ARG A 777 38.00 -23.98 -7.44
N ASP A 778 38.93 -23.70 -8.35
CA ASP A 778 40.16 -24.49 -8.52
C ASP A 778 41.26 -24.08 -7.54
N LEU A 779 41.35 -22.79 -7.26
CA LEU A 779 42.33 -22.18 -6.35
C LEU A 779 42.05 -22.55 -4.90
N PHE A 780 40.78 -22.68 -4.50
CA PHE A 780 40.40 -22.85 -3.09
C PHE A 780 39.41 -24.00 -2.84
N HIS A 781 38.22 -23.99 -3.45
CA HIS A 781 37.16 -24.96 -3.12
C HIS A 781 37.60 -26.41 -3.35
N ASN A 782 38.19 -26.72 -4.49
CA ASN A 782 38.62 -28.07 -4.84
C ASN A 782 39.76 -28.59 -3.94
N LEU A 783 40.57 -27.70 -3.37
CA LEU A 783 41.62 -28.09 -2.41
C LEU A 783 41.00 -28.65 -1.10
N LEU A 784 39.85 -28.12 -0.71
CA LEU A 784 39.20 -28.39 0.58
C LEU A 784 38.01 -29.33 0.50
N ARG A 785 37.39 -29.47 -0.67
CA ARG A 785 36.13 -30.22 -0.89
C ARG A 785 36.20 -31.66 -0.35
N SER A 786 37.32 -32.35 -0.58
CA SER A 786 37.53 -33.72 -0.10
C SER A 786 38.22 -33.81 1.26
N LYS A 787 38.49 -32.67 1.92
CA LYS A 787 39.31 -32.53 3.13
C LYS A 787 38.60 -31.73 4.21
N LEU A 788 37.27 -31.86 4.29
CA LEU A 788 36.43 -31.15 5.27
C LEU A 788 36.90 -31.42 6.71
N GLU A 789 37.45 -32.60 6.99
CA GLU A 789 38.03 -32.98 8.26
C GLU A 789 39.25 -32.12 8.69
N TYR A 790 39.90 -31.39 7.77
CA TYR A 790 41.03 -30.50 8.09
C TYR A 790 40.59 -29.07 8.44
N PHE A 791 39.32 -28.72 8.29
CA PHE A 791 38.82 -27.37 8.59
C PHE A 791 39.06 -26.93 10.04
N PRO A 792 38.93 -27.79 11.07
CA PRO A 792 39.30 -27.43 12.44
C PRO A 792 40.77 -27.05 12.57
N ASP A 793 41.68 -27.79 11.92
CA ASP A 793 43.12 -27.53 11.99
C ASP A 793 43.56 -26.34 11.14
N ILE A 794 42.82 -26.00 10.08
CA ILE A 794 43.14 -24.88 9.18
C ILE A 794 42.51 -23.58 9.70
N PHE A 795 41.23 -23.61 10.01
CA PHE A 795 40.41 -22.42 10.31
C PHE A 795 39.86 -22.37 11.74
N GLY A 796 40.10 -23.37 12.58
CA GLY A 796 39.60 -23.38 13.96
C GLY A 796 38.08 -23.61 14.07
N LEU A 797 37.46 -24.19 13.04
CA LEU A 797 36.03 -24.51 13.02
C LEU A 797 35.66 -25.57 14.07
N VAL A 798 34.55 -25.33 14.79
CA VAL A 798 34.03 -26.26 15.80
C VAL A 798 33.26 -27.42 15.15
N PRO A 799 33.10 -28.57 15.85
CA PRO A 799 32.45 -29.76 15.29
C PRO A 799 31.03 -29.55 14.76
N ASP A 800 30.21 -28.72 15.42
CA ASP A 800 28.81 -28.50 15.01
C ASP A 800 28.71 -27.73 13.69
N ASP A 801 29.51 -26.67 13.52
CA ASP A 801 29.60 -25.92 12.27
C ASP A 801 30.06 -26.83 11.12
N LEU A 802 31.04 -27.71 11.37
CA LEU A 802 31.51 -28.68 10.40
C LEU A 802 30.43 -29.70 10.03
N ASN A 803 29.66 -30.17 11.01
CA ASN A 803 28.55 -31.10 10.79
C ASN A 803 27.40 -30.44 9.99
N ASN A 804 27.10 -29.17 10.25
CA ASN A 804 26.10 -28.42 9.48
C ASN A 804 26.53 -28.24 8.03
N LEU A 805 27.81 -27.90 7.80
CA LEU A 805 28.38 -27.82 6.46
C LEU A 805 28.29 -29.18 5.74
N ARG A 806 28.65 -30.28 6.40
CA ARG A 806 28.51 -31.64 5.85
C ARG A 806 27.08 -31.97 5.45
N LYS A 807 26.12 -31.75 6.35
CA LYS A 807 24.68 -32.00 6.09
C LYS A 807 24.16 -31.19 4.90
N ALA A 808 24.58 -29.93 4.77
CA ALA A 808 24.17 -29.06 3.67
C ALA A 808 24.67 -29.61 2.32
N ILE A 809 25.90 -30.15 2.28
CA ILE A 809 26.52 -30.75 1.11
C ILE A 809 25.87 -32.09 0.75
N GLU A 810 25.64 -32.97 1.74
CA GLU A 810 25.04 -34.30 1.56
C GLU A 810 23.62 -34.24 0.97
N LYS A 811 22.86 -33.17 1.25
CA LYS A 811 21.50 -32.95 0.74
C LYS A 811 21.43 -32.50 -0.73
N GLY A 812 22.54 -32.55 -1.48
CA GLY A 812 22.59 -32.27 -2.92
C GLY A 812 22.74 -30.79 -3.29
N SER A 813 23.08 -29.94 -2.33
CA SER A 813 23.28 -28.50 -2.57
C SER A 813 24.64 -28.23 -3.26
N ASN A 814 24.74 -27.13 -4.02
CA ASN A 814 26.00 -26.73 -4.66
C ASN A 814 27.05 -26.34 -3.60
N PHE A 815 28.06 -27.20 -3.41
CA PHE A 815 29.17 -27.00 -2.46
C PHE A 815 29.79 -25.61 -2.56
N ASN A 816 30.03 -25.11 -3.78
CA ASN A 816 30.72 -23.83 -3.99
C ASN A 816 29.87 -22.67 -3.49
N SER A 817 28.57 -22.67 -3.80
CA SER A 817 27.66 -21.59 -3.38
C SER A 817 27.46 -21.57 -1.87
N ILE A 818 27.39 -22.75 -1.22
CA ILE A 818 27.33 -22.85 0.25
C ILE A 818 28.61 -22.30 0.88
N MET A 819 29.77 -22.74 0.36
CA MET A 819 31.06 -22.34 0.90
C MET A 819 31.28 -20.84 0.72
N ASP A 820 30.99 -20.29 -0.46
CA ASP A 820 31.04 -18.85 -0.72
C ASP A 820 30.13 -18.06 0.25
N LEU A 821 28.94 -18.57 0.54
CA LEU A 821 28.01 -17.96 1.49
C LEU A 821 28.57 -17.93 2.90
N ARG A 822 29.08 -19.07 3.37
CA ARG A 822 29.67 -19.21 4.70
C ARG A 822 30.89 -18.29 4.86
N LEU A 823 31.81 -18.35 3.89
CA LEU A 823 33.01 -17.51 3.84
C LEU A 823 32.67 -16.02 3.89
N ARG A 824 31.59 -15.61 3.23
CA ARG A 824 31.15 -14.22 3.25
C ARG A 824 30.63 -13.82 4.64
N ILE A 825 29.68 -14.57 5.18
CA ILE A 825 29.10 -14.28 6.50
C ILE A 825 30.20 -14.14 7.55
N GLU A 826 31.12 -15.11 7.62
CA GLU A 826 32.20 -15.15 8.62
C GLU A 826 33.29 -14.09 8.43
N SER A 827 33.41 -13.53 7.22
CA SER A 827 34.38 -12.46 6.95
C SER A 827 33.88 -11.06 7.28
N GLU A 828 32.56 -10.89 7.26
CA GLU A 828 31.92 -9.59 7.42
C GLU A 828 31.31 -9.41 8.82
N THR A 829 31.00 -10.52 9.49
CA THR A 829 30.53 -10.57 10.88
C THR A 829 31.64 -11.09 11.81
N ASP A 830 31.98 -10.32 12.84
CA ASP A 830 33.07 -10.67 13.77
C ASP A 830 32.74 -11.87 14.70
N HIS A 831 31.56 -12.50 14.56
CA HIS A 831 30.92 -13.21 15.68
C HIS A 831 30.34 -14.60 15.39
N PHE A 832 30.59 -15.25 14.26
CA PHE A 832 29.75 -16.40 13.88
C PHE A 832 30.21 -17.83 14.24
N SER A 833 31.45 -18.10 14.63
CA SER A 833 31.71 -19.46 15.17
C SER A 833 31.13 -19.59 16.58
N ALA A 834 30.65 -20.78 16.96
CA ALA A 834 30.31 -21.06 18.38
C ALA A 834 31.53 -20.88 19.32
N SER A 835 32.73 -20.75 18.75
CA SER A 835 33.98 -20.43 19.45
C SER A 835 34.26 -18.93 19.64
N GLY A 836 33.40 -18.04 19.11
CA GLY A 836 33.54 -16.58 19.19
C GLY A 836 34.65 -15.99 18.31
N LYS A 837 35.13 -16.76 17.31
CA LYS A 837 36.22 -16.36 16.38
C LYS A 837 35.78 -16.37 14.92
N SER A 838 36.31 -15.47 14.10
CA SER A 838 36.14 -15.53 12.63
C SER A 838 37.08 -16.56 11.98
N LEU A 839 36.80 -17.01 10.75
CA LEU A 839 37.72 -17.94 10.02
C LEU A 839 39.12 -17.37 9.89
N THR A 840 39.25 -16.06 9.63
CA THR A 840 40.55 -15.41 9.52
C THR A 840 41.27 -15.42 10.87
N GLN A 841 40.56 -15.24 11.98
CA GLN A 841 41.14 -15.36 13.31
C GLN A 841 41.55 -16.80 13.63
N GLY A 842 40.70 -17.78 13.33
CA GLY A 842 41.05 -19.19 13.52
C GLY A 842 42.21 -19.63 12.62
N TYR A 843 42.24 -19.17 11.37
CA TYR A 843 43.36 -19.33 10.45
C TYR A 843 44.66 -18.77 11.03
N ARG A 844 44.63 -17.54 11.55
CA ARG A 844 45.77 -16.89 12.23
C ARG A 844 46.23 -17.67 13.44
N LEU A 845 45.32 -18.13 14.29
CA LEU A 845 45.68 -18.91 15.49
C LEU A 845 46.30 -20.26 15.12
N ASN A 846 45.83 -20.85 14.03
CA ASN A 846 46.27 -22.14 13.56
C ASN A 846 47.41 -22.07 12.52
N HIS A 847 48.00 -20.91 12.25
CA HIS A 847 49.00 -20.73 11.18
C HIS A 847 50.24 -21.66 11.29
N ARG A 848 50.51 -22.19 12.50
CA ARG A 848 51.60 -23.13 12.80
C ARG A 848 51.21 -24.60 12.72
N THR A 849 49.93 -24.92 12.61
CA THR A 849 49.50 -26.33 12.48
C THR A 849 50.06 -26.90 11.17
N PRO A 850 50.45 -28.20 11.13
CA PRO A 850 50.92 -28.81 9.90
C PRO A 850 49.92 -28.69 8.76
N ARG A 851 48.61 -28.88 9.04
CA ARG A 851 47.54 -28.80 8.05
C ARG A 851 47.37 -27.39 7.49
N ASN A 852 47.45 -26.35 8.31
CA ASN A 852 47.39 -24.97 7.83
C ASN A 852 48.59 -24.63 6.93
N ARG A 853 49.83 -25.00 7.32
CA ARG A 853 51.03 -24.74 6.50
C ARG A 853 50.97 -25.45 5.14
N GLN A 854 50.52 -26.70 5.12
CA GLN A 854 50.32 -27.47 3.88
C GLN A 854 49.25 -26.83 3.00
N PHE A 855 48.10 -26.46 3.58
CA PHE A 855 47.03 -25.77 2.87
C PHE A 855 47.51 -24.45 2.26
N ARG A 856 48.21 -23.61 3.05
CA ARG A 856 48.80 -22.35 2.60
C ARG A 856 49.76 -22.55 1.43
N SER A 857 50.57 -23.61 1.47
CA SER A 857 51.53 -23.93 0.41
C SER A 857 50.86 -24.45 -0.86
N LEU A 858 49.80 -25.26 -0.74
CA LEU A 858 48.97 -25.67 -1.89
C LEU A 858 48.26 -24.48 -2.53
N LEU A 859 47.70 -23.58 -1.72
CA LEU A 859 47.06 -22.36 -2.19
C LEU A 859 48.08 -21.44 -2.90
N ALA A 860 49.29 -21.29 -2.34
CA ALA A 860 50.38 -20.54 -2.97
C ALA A 860 50.80 -21.15 -4.31
N PHE A 861 50.86 -22.49 -4.38
CA PHE A 861 51.18 -23.20 -5.62
C PHE A 861 50.08 -23.07 -6.68
N ALA A 862 48.81 -23.06 -6.29
CA ALA A 862 47.69 -22.84 -7.20
C ALA A 862 47.73 -21.42 -7.78
N TYR A 863 47.87 -20.39 -6.93
CA TYR A 863 48.02 -19.00 -7.37
C TYR A 863 49.28 -18.76 -8.20
N GLY A 864 50.40 -19.33 -7.78
CA GLY A 864 51.66 -19.27 -8.51
C GLY A 864 51.52 -19.80 -9.94
N GLY A 865 50.70 -20.83 -10.16
CA GLY A 865 50.45 -21.36 -11.50
C GLY A 865 49.70 -20.36 -12.38
N LEU A 866 48.72 -19.64 -11.84
CA LEU A 866 48.04 -18.55 -12.55
C LEU A 866 49.02 -17.41 -12.88
N PHE A 867 49.87 -17.00 -11.94
CA PHE A 867 50.89 -15.97 -12.17
C PHE A 867 51.96 -16.41 -13.19
N HIS A 868 52.35 -17.69 -13.15
CA HIS A 868 53.24 -18.28 -14.15
C HIS A 868 52.63 -18.22 -15.55
N TYR A 869 51.36 -18.60 -15.68
CA TYR A 869 50.63 -18.51 -16.94
C TYR A 869 50.57 -17.05 -17.45
N ILE A 870 50.29 -16.08 -16.58
CA ILE A 870 50.30 -14.65 -16.94
C ILE A 870 51.69 -14.19 -17.40
N GLY A 871 52.76 -14.71 -16.77
CA GLY A 871 54.12 -14.50 -17.23
C GLY A 871 54.35 -15.05 -18.65
N LEU A 872 53.89 -16.27 -18.95
CA LEU A 872 53.96 -16.84 -20.30
C LEU A 872 53.19 -15.99 -21.33
N VAL A 873 52.00 -15.51 -20.98
CA VAL A 873 51.21 -14.60 -21.84
C VAL A 873 52.01 -13.34 -22.15
N GLN A 874 52.60 -12.68 -21.14
CA GLN A 874 53.43 -11.49 -21.36
C GLN A 874 54.67 -11.79 -22.22
N LYS A 875 55.32 -12.93 -22.01
CA LYS A 875 56.45 -13.38 -22.82
C LYS A 875 56.08 -13.47 -24.30
N TRP A 876 54.95 -14.10 -24.61
CA TRP A 876 54.52 -14.28 -26.00
C TRP A 876 53.97 -13.01 -26.63
N LEU A 877 53.25 -12.18 -25.89
CA LEU A 877 52.85 -10.85 -26.37
C LEU A 877 54.05 -9.98 -26.73
N LYS A 878 55.18 -10.13 -26.02
CA LYS A 878 56.43 -9.45 -26.36
C LYS A 878 57.07 -10.01 -27.62
N GLN A 879 57.06 -11.34 -27.78
CA GLN A 879 57.56 -11.99 -28.99
C GLN A 879 56.72 -11.64 -30.22
N GLU A 880 55.42 -11.45 -30.06
CA GLU A 880 54.50 -10.95 -31.10
C GLU A 880 54.64 -9.44 -31.38
N GLY A 881 55.40 -8.70 -30.56
CA GLY A 881 55.59 -7.25 -30.70
C GLY A 881 54.38 -6.41 -30.25
N ILE A 882 53.39 -7.02 -29.59
CA ILE A 882 52.20 -6.33 -29.05
C ILE A 882 52.59 -5.48 -27.82
N ILE A 883 53.47 -6.02 -26.97
CA ILE A 883 54.11 -5.26 -25.89
C ILE A 883 55.60 -5.07 -26.21
N SER A 884 56.16 -3.92 -25.84
CA SER A 884 57.54 -3.53 -26.18
C SER A 884 58.42 -3.28 -24.96
N GLU A 885 57.81 -3.30 -23.78
CA GLU A 885 58.41 -2.97 -22.52
C GLU A 885 59.36 -4.07 -22.04
N ASN A 886 60.35 -3.68 -21.22
CA ASN A 886 61.33 -4.61 -20.63
C ASN A 886 60.96 -5.04 -19.20
N TYR A 887 59.85 -4.54 -18.66
CA TYR A 887 59.36 -4.89 -17.34
C TYR A 887 58.13 -5.78 -17.42
N SER A 888 57.86 -6.61 -16.41
CA SER A 888 56.56 -7.27 -16.25
C SER A 888 55.51 -6.23 -15.84
N THR A 889 54.24 -6.48 -16.16
CA THR A 889 53.15 -5.59 -15.73
C THR A 889 52.97 -5.63 -14.22
N SER A 890 52.54 -4.52 -13.61
CA SER A 890 51.91 -4.58 -12.28
C SER A 890 50.58 -5.34 -12.37
N LEU A 891 50.22 -6.09 -11.33
CA LEU A 891 49.03 -6.91 -11.25
C LEU A 891 48.01 -6.23 -10.32
N LEU A 892 46.87 -5.85 -10.89
CA LEU A 892 45.69 -5.39 -10.14
C LEU A 892 44.73 -6.56 -10.02
N ILE A 893 44.52 -7.04 -8.79
CA ILE A 893 43.76 -8.27 -8.55
C ILE A 893 42.51 -7.96 -7.73
N GLY A 894 41.37 -8.48 -8.17
CA GLY A 894 40.11 -8.36 -7.45
C GLY A 894 39.20 -9.55 -7.69
N GLY A 895 37.90 -9.36 -7.52
CA GLY A 895 36.94 -10.46 -7.54
C GLY A 895 36.96 -11.29 -6.25
N ASN A 896 36.12 -12.33 -6.17
CA ASN A 896 35.98 -13.13 -4.94
C ASN A 896 37.27 -13.87 -4.58
N GLY A 897 37.94 -14.41 -5.60
CA GLY A 897 39.14 -15.21 -5.42
C GLY A 897 40.27 -14.41 -4.78
N SER A 898 40.40 -13.11 -5.09
CA SER A 898 41.44 -12.23 -4.53
C SER A 898 41.52 -12.27 -3.01
N ARG A 899 40.40 -12.54 -2.33
CA ARG A 899 40.32 -12.65 -0.87
C ARG A 899 41.18 -13.78 -0.31
N PHE A 900 41.37 -14.85 -1.08
CA PHE A 900 42.20 -15.99 -0.71
C PHE A 900 43.70 -15.65 -0.71
N ILE A 901 44.12 -14.57 -1.37
CA ILE A 901 45.52 -14.09 -1.34
C ILE A 901 45.94 -13.72 0.08
N HIS A 902 45.01 -13.24 0.92
CA HIS A 902 45.31 -12.97 2.33
C HIS A 902 45.75 -14.23 3.10
N TRP A 903 45.26 -15.42 2.73
CA TRP A 903 45.66 -16.70 3.32
C TRP A 903 46.92 -17.31 2.70
N LEU A 904 47.60 -16.57 1.83
CA LEU A 904 48.99 -16.89 1.48
C LEU A 904 49.96 -16.45 2.58
N SER A 905 49.52 -15.58 3.51
CA SER A 905 50.33 -15.14 4.65
C SER A 905 49.91 -15.87 5.91
N PRO A 906 50.84 -16.26 6.82
CA PRO A 906 50.49 -16.81 8.13
C PRO A 906 49.68 -15.82 8.99
N THR A 907 49.77 -14.52 8.70
CA THR A 907 48.98 -13.49 9.38
C THR A 907 47.53 -13.42 8.87
N GLY A 908 47.16 -14.21 7.86
CA GLY A 908 45.85 -14.12 7.22
C GLY A 908 45.57 -12.73 6.62
N GLN A 909 46.61 -11.96 6.30
CA GLN A 909 46.54 -10.66 5.66
C GLN A 909 47.74 -10.45 4.75
N PHE A 910 47.50 -10.33 3.43
CA PHE A 910 48.52 -9.89 2.49
C PHE A 910 48.94 -8.44 2.74
N THR A 911 50.25 -8.19 2.70
CA THR A 911 50.84 -6.85 2.64
C THR A 911 51.86 -6.79 1.50
N PRO A 912 52.09 -5.61 0.90
CA PRO A 912 53.08 -5.46 -0.16
C PRO A 912 54.51 -5.87 0.24
N ASP A 913 54.83 -5.83 1.53
CA ASP A 913 56.14 -6.21 2.07
C ASP A 913 56.27 -7.70 2.43
N SER A 914 55.19 -8.49 2.28
CA SER A 914 55.19 -9.92 2.60
C SER A 914 56.08 -10.75 1.66
N GLU A 915 56.58 -11.90 2.15
CA GLU A 915 57.37 -12.86 1.35
C GLU A 915 56.60 -13.38 0.12
N ILE A 916 55.27 -13.29 0.13
CA ILE A 916 54.40 -13.64 -1.01
C ILE A 916 54.74 -12.78 -2.23
N ASN A 917 55.01 -11.48 -2.05
CA ASN A 917 55.38 -10.62 -3.18
C ASN A 917 56.73 -11.05 -3.77
N GLN A 918 57.66 -11.55 -2.95
CA GLN A 918 58.92 -12.12 -3.42
C GLN A 918 58.69 -13.41 -4.20
N LEU A 919 57.80 -14.29 -3.70
CA LEU A 919 57.39 -15.52 -4.39
C LEU A 919 56.82 -15.21 -5.78
N VAL A 920 55.84 -14.30 -5.87
CA VAL A 920 55.18 -13.99 -7.13
C VAL A 920 56.12 -13.30 -8.11
N ARG A 921 57.00 -12.40 -7.65
CA ARG A 921 58.07 -11.82 -8.48
C ARG A 921 58.96 -12.91 -9.07
N GLY A 922 59.45 -13.84 -8.24
CA GLY A 922 60.30 -14.93 -8.70
C GLY A 922 59.60 -15.85 -9.70
N ILE A 923 58.32 -16.16 -9.48
CA ILE A 923 57.53 -17.01 -10.38
C ILE A 923 57.32 -16.35 -11.76
N ILE A 924 56.96 -15.06 -11.79
CA ILE A 924 56.81 -14.32 -13.05
C ILE A 924 58.16 -14.21 -13.75
N GLN A 925 59.23 -13.86 -13.04
CA GLN A 925 60.58 -13.79 -13.60
C GLN A 925 61.03 -15.13 -14.20
N ALA A 926 60.64 -16.25 -13.59
CA ALA A 926 60.97 -17.57 -14.10
C ALA A 926 60.10 -17.98 -15.31
N ALA A 927 58.96 -17.33 -15.53
CA ALA A 927 58.05 -17.58 -16.65
C ALA A 927 58.34 -16.69 -17.87
N THR A 928 58.84 -15.48 -17.66
CA THR A 928 59.08 -14.48 -18.70
C THR A 928 60.49 -13.90 -18.67
N ASP A 929 61.01 -13.49 -19.82
CA ASP A 929 62.31 -12.82 -19.96
C ASP A 929 62.22 -11.31 -19.62
N LEU A 930 61.26 -10.91 -18.79
CA LEU A 930 60.98 -9.53 -18.40
C LEU A 930 61.50 -9.24 -16.99
N THR A 931 61.99 -8.03 -16.76
CA THR A 931 62.39 -7.58 -15.43
C THR A 931 61.14 -7.39 -14.54
N PRO A 932 61.04 -8.03 -13.37
CA PRO A 932 59.86 -7.90 -12.52
C PRO A 932 59.60 -6.46 -12.07
N ASN A 933 58.35 -6.04 -12.07
CA ASN A 933 57.97 -4.77 -11.48
C ASN A 933 58.16 -4.82 -9.95
N PRO A 934 58.78 -3.80 -9.31
CA PRO A 934 58.91 -3.74 -7.86
C PRO A 934 57.54 -3.68 -7.17
N ASN A 935 56.53 -3.01 -7.71
CA ASN A 935 55.19 -2.97 -7.12
C ASN A 935 54.26 -3.93 -7.88
N LEU A 936 54.40 -5.22 -7.58
CA LEU A 936 53.83 -6.27 -8.42
C LEU A 936 52.36 -6.54 -8.14
N ILE A 937 51.90 -6.66 -6.89
CA ILE A 937 50.49 -6.97 -6.58
C ILE A 937 49.85 -5.79 -5.85
N THR A 938 48.72 -5.34 -6.39
CA THR A 938 47.76 -4.46 -5.70
C THR A 938 46.41 -5.14 -5.66
N LEU A 939 45.89 -5.36 -4.46
CA LEU A 939 44.55 -5.93 -4.26
C LEU A 939 43.50 -4.82 -4.29
N SER A 940 42.31 -5.16 -4.79
CA SER A 940 41.13 -4.32 -4.65
C SER A 940 40.76 -4.11 -3.18
N ASN A 941 40.36 -2.87 -2.85
CA ASN A 941 39.84 -2.53 -1.52
C ASN A 941 38.37 -2.93 -1.33
N GLY A 942 37.69 -3.34 -2.40
CA GLY A 942 36.30 -3.79 -2.37
C GLY A 942 36.10 -5.01 -3.28
N PRO A 943 36.60 -6.20 -2.89
CA PRO A 943 36.40 -7.43 -3.65
C PRO A 943 34.92 -7.61 -4.00
N LYS A 944 34.63 -7.91 -5.27
CA LYS A 944 33.29 -8.05 -5.89
C LYS A 944 32.58 -6.74 -6.29
N GLN A 945 33.06 -5.58 -5.87
CA GLN A 945 32.46 -4.29 -6.24
C GLN A 945 33.00 -3.72 -7.55
N GLU A 946 34.08 -4.30 -8.08
CA GLU A 946 34.84 -3.71 -9.17
C GLU A 946 34.06 -3.69 -10.49
N ALA A 947 33.46 -4.83 -10.87
CA ALA A 947 32.67 -4.92 -12.08
C ALA A 947 31.46 -3.96 -12.02
N CYS A 948 30.62 -4.05 -10.98
CA CYS A 948 29.44 -3.18 -10.90
C CYS A 948 29.78 -1.69 -10.75
N GLY A 949 30.87 -1.34 -10.06
CA GLY A 949 31.33 0.05 -9.95
C GLY A 949 31.78 0.61 -11.29
N GLY A 950 32.55 -0.14 -12.07
CA GLY A 950 32.99 0.28 -13.40
C GLY A 950 31.85 0.49 -14.41
N LEU A 951 30.72 -0.22 -14.24
CA LEU A 951 29.53 -0.08 -15.09
C LEU A 951 28.82 1.28 -14.95
N VAL A 952 29.04 1.99 -13.84
CA VAL A 952 28.40 3.29 -13.54
C VAL A 952 29.38 4.46 -13.62
N VAL A 953 30.50 4.30 -14.32
CA VAL A 953 31.39 5.43 -14.67
C VAL A 953 30.66 6.36 -15.66
N PRO A 954 30.74 7.70 -15.51
CA PRO A 954 30.06 8.65 -16.40
C PRO A 954 30.48 8.51 -17.87
N PRO A 955 29.52 8.53 -18.82
CA PRO A 955 29.84 8.61 -20.24
C PRO A 955 30.73 9.82 -20.54
N GLY A 956 31.82 9.62 -21.29
CA GLY A 956 32.80 10.68 -21.60
C GLY A 956 33.80 11.00 -20.49
N GLY A 957 33.71 10.33 -19.33
CA GLY A 957 34.71 10.40 -18.24
C GLY A 957 35.76 9.28 -18.26
N GLU A 958 35.63 8.32 -19.18
CA GLU A 958 36.47 7.11 -19.24
C GLU A 958 37.91 7.44 -19.62
N ARG A 959 38.87 7.09 -18.77
CA ARG A 959 40.30 7.19 -19.09
C ARG A 959 40.79 6.12 -20.06
N LEU A 960 40.05 5.01 -20.12
CA LEU A 960 40.41 3.82 -20.88
C LEU A 960 40.00 3.92 -22.35
N LYS A 961 40.82 3.37 -23.24
CA LYS A 961 40.63 3.34 -24.70
C LYS A 961 40.76 1.91 -25.23
N GLY A 962 40.29 1.67 -26.46
CA GLY A 962 40.36 0.35 -27.09
C GLY A 962 39.39 -0.67 -26.49
N ILE A 963 38.32 -0.20 -25.83
CA ILE A 963 37.37 -1.03 -25.09
C ILE A 963 36.55 -1.94 -26.03
N ASP A 964 36.40 -1.58 -27.30
CA ASP A 964 35.74 -2.39 -28.33
C ASP A 964 36.60 -3.56 -28.85
N THR A 965 37.82 -3.74 -28.32
CA THR A 965 38.71 -4.84 -28.73
C THR A 965 38.09 -6.19 -28.34
N PRO A 966 37.93 -7.13 -29.29
CA PRO A 966 37.33 -8.42 -28.99
C PRO A 966 38.21 -9.25 -28.05
N LEU A 967 37.57 -10.20 -27.35
CA LEU A 967 38.30 -11.21 -26.59
C LEU A 967 39.24 -12.00 -27.49
N ASN A 968 40.47 -12.13 -27.01
CA ASN A 968 41.49 -12.93 -27.66
C ASN A 968 41.36 -14.39 -27.22
N ASP A 969 41.72 -15.30 -28.13
CA ASP A 969 41.92 -16.70 -27.77
C ASP A 969 43.07 -16.82 -26.76
N PRO A 970 42.89 -17.57 -25.65
CA PRO A 970 43.92 -17.72 -24.65
C PRO A 970 45.08 -18.55 -25.20
N TYR A 971 46.30 -18.29 -24.73
CA TYR A 971 47.46 -19.09 -25.09
C TYR A 971 47.39 -20.50 -24.47
N LEU A 972 47.93 -21.51 -25.14
CA LEU A 972 47.77 -22.89 -24.71
C LEU A 972 48.59 -23.22 -23.45
N GLY A 973 49.82 -22.71 -23.35
CA GLY A 973 50.70 -23.00 -22.23
C GLY A 973 51.38 -24.38 -22.28
N GLU A 974 50.75 -25.37 -22.92
CA GLU A 974 51.32 -26.70 -23.20
C GLU A 974 50.96 -27.12 -24.63
N ALA A 975 51.76 -28.01 -25.22
CA ALA A 975 51.45 -28.57 -26.53
C ALA A 975 50.22 -29.50 -26.47
N CYS A 976 49.35 -29.43 -27.46
CA CYS A 976 48.16 -30.29 -27.55
C CYS A 976 47.83 -30.69 -29.00
N VAL A 977 46.90 -31.62 -29.14
CA VAL A 977 46.29 -32.01 -30.41
C VAL A 977 44.78 -31.82 -30.30
N ILE A 978 44.19 -31.12 -31.28
CA ILE A 978 42.74 -30.90 -31.39
C ILE A 978 42.30 -31.34 -32.78
N ASN A 979 41.33 -32.26 -32.87
CA ASN A 979 40.85 -32.85 -34.13
C ASN A 979 42.00 -33.29 -35.07
N GLY A 980 43.01 -33.98 -34.52
CA GLY A 980 44.19 -34.41 -35.27
C GLY A 980 45.22 -33.33 -35.63
N GLN A 981 44.95 -32.04 -35.37
CA GLN A 981 45.92 -30.96 -35.59
C GLN A 981 46.75 -30.69 -34.34
N SER A 982 48.08 -30.63 -34.49
CA SER A 982 49.01 -30.29 -33.41
C SER A 982 49.14 -28.77 -33.21
N PHE A 983 49.19 -28.36 -31.95
CA PHE A 983 49.42 -26.99 -31.51
C PHE A 983 50.58 -26.95 -30.50
N ALA A 984 51.44 -25.95 -30.62
CA ALA A 984 52.55 -25.69 -29.73
C ALA A 984 52.10 -24.86 -28.51
N ALA A 985 52.90 -24.87 -27.43
CA ALA A 985 52.55 -24.16 -26.20
C ALA A 985 52.32 -22.64 -26.36
N HIS A 986 53.00 -22.02 -27.33
CA HIS A 986 52.90 -20.58 -27.63
C HIS A 986 51.78 -20.23 -28.61
N ASP A 987 51.07 -21.23 -29.16
CA ASP A 987 49.91 -20.97 -30.00
C ASP A 987 48.72 -20.51 -29.14
N ARG A 988 47.79 -19.79 -29.76
CA ARG A 988 46.49 -19.44 -29.17
C ARG A 988 45.50 -20.57 -29.42
N LEU A 989 44.55 -20.76 -28.50
CA LEU A 989 43.48 -21.76 -28.58
C LEU A 989 42.38 -21.34 -29.57
N SER A 990 42.76 -21.20 -30.84
CA SER A 990 41.89 -20.79 -31.94
C SER A 990 41.28 -22.00 -32.65
N LEU A 991 39.96 -22.18 -32.50
CA LEU A 991 39.22 -23.26 -33.15
C LEU A 991 38.92 -22.92 -34.62
N ARG A 992 39.23 -23.85 -35.54
CA ARG A 992 39.10 -23.57 -36.98
C ARG A 992 37.64 -23.39 -37.42
N PRO A 993 37.36 -22.48 -38.38
CA PRO A 993 36.02 -22.23 -38.91
C PRO A 993 35.29 -23.46 -39.48
N ASP A 994 36.04 -24.40 -40.03
CA ASP A 994 35.58 -25.62 -40.70
C ASP A 994 35.27 -26.78 -39.75
N TRP A 995 35.45 -26.61 -38.44
CA TRP A 995 35.09 -27.62 -37.46
C TRP A 995 33.66 -27.40 -36.97
N ASP A 996 32.77 -28.37 -37.19
CA ASP A 996 31.43 -28.38 -36.59
C ASP A 996 31.46 -28.89 -35.14
N GLU A 997 32.32 -29.87 -34.87
CA GLU A 997 32.46 -30.53 -33.56
C GLU A 997 33.94 -30.74 -33.20
N ILE A 998 34.26 -30.70 -31.91
CA ILE A 998 35.54 -31.14 -31.36
C ILE A 998 35.42 -32.62 -31.00
N THR A 999 36.00 -33.49 -31.83
CA THR A 999 35.97 -34.95 -31.66
C THR A 999 37.21 -35.48 -30.93
N GLU A 1000 38.32 -34.75 -30.96
CA GLU A 1000 39.55 -35.09 -30.25
C GLU A 1000 40.14 -33.86 -29.57
N PHE A 1001 40.50 -33.99 -28.30
CA PHE A 1001 41.34 -33.03 -27.57
C PHE A 1001 42.32 -33.85 -26.74
N ARG A 1002 43.64 -33.60 -26.87
CA ARG A 1002 44.67 -34.30 -26.09
C ARG A 1002 45.83 -33.36 -25.79
N VAL A 1003 46.16 -33.20 -24.52
CA VAL A 1003 47.42 -32.55 -24.11
C VAL A 1003 48.58 -33.53 -24.34
N THR A 1004 49.60 -33.13 -25.10
CA THR A 1004 50.72 -33.99 -25.51
C THR A 1004 52.01 -33.72 -24.73
N SER A 1005 52.03 -32.69 -23.89
CA SER A 1005 53.19 -32.32 -23.08
C SER A 1005 52.78 -31.74 -21.72
N THR A 1006 53.61 -31.94 -20.71
CA THR A 1006 53.50 -31.33 -19.37
C THR A 1006 54.79 -30.60 -18.99
N ILE A 1007 55.59 -30.19 -19.97
CA ILE A 1007 56.93 -29.63 -19.76
C ILE A 1007 56.85 -28.29 -19.02
N GLN A 1008 55.86 -27.45 -19.31
CA GLN A 1008 55.72 -26.18 -18.60
C GLN A 1008 55.23 -26.38 -17.16
N LEU A 1009 54.35 -27.34 -16.90
CA LEU A 1009 53.97 -27.72 -15.54
C LEU A 1009 55.19 -28.22 -14.74
N GLU A 1010 56.02 -29.09 -15.31
CA GLU A 1010 57.25 -29.57 -14.68
C GLU A 1010 58.26 -28.44 -14.44
N THR A 1011 58.34 -27.49 -15.36
CA THR A 1011 59.19 -26.30 -15.24
C THR A 1011 58.68 -25.38 -14.14
N TYR A 1012 57.37 -25.13 -14.08
CA TYR A 1012 56.73 -24.36 -13.02
C TYR A 1012 56.97 -24.99 -11.64
N LEU A 1013 56.80 -26.31 -11.49
CA LEU A 1013 57.05 -27.01 -10.22
C LEU A 1013 58.50 -26.82 -9.72
N ARG A 1014 59.48 -26.97 -10.63
CA ARG A 1014 60.90 -26.74 -10.29
C ARG A 1014 61.14 -25.29 -9.90
N ASN A 1015 60.64 -24.35 -10.69
CA ASN A 1015 60.82 -22.92 -10.46
C ASN A 1015 60.16 -22.48 -9.15
N PHE A 1016 58.98 -22.98 -8.82
CA PHE A 1016 58.29 -22.68 -7.56
C PHE A 1016 59.16 -23.08 -6.35
N ASN A 1017 59.68 -24.30 -6.33
CA ASN A 1017 60.53 -24.79 -5.25
C ASN A 1017 61.89 -24.08 -5.19
N GLN A 1018 62.44 -23.69 -6.35
CA GLN A 1018 63.69 -22.96 -6.46
C GLN A 1018 63.54 -21.53 -5.93
N VAL A 1019 62.48 -20.81 -6.32
CA VAL A 1019 62.19 -19.44 -5.86
C VAL A 1019 62.03 -19.38 -4.34
N ILE A 1020 61.38 -20.37 -3.73
CA ILE A 1020 61.27 -20.45 -2.26
C ILE A 1020 62.65 -20.59 -1.61
N THR A 1021 63.55 -21.37 -2.22
CA THR A 1021 64.91 -21.59 -1.70
C THR A 1021 65.77 -20.34 -1.88
N ASP A 1022 65.84 -19.80 -3.09
CA ASP A 1022 66.69 -18.67 -3.44
C ASP A 1022 66.23 -17.37 -2.77
N GLY A 1023 64.92 -17.22 -2.59
CA GLY A 1023 64.31 -16.08 -1.90
C GLY A 1023 64.36 -16.16 -0.38
N ASN A 1024 64.85 -17.25 0.21
CA ASN A 1024 64.77 -17.53 1.66
C ASN A 1024 63.34 -17.38 2.21
N ILE A 1025 62.34 -17.85 1.46
CA ILE A 1025 60.93 -17.75 1.83
C ILE A 1025 60.64 -18.79 2.93
N THR A 1026 60.13 -18.32 4.07
CA THR A 1026 59.84 -19.14 5.25
C THR A 1026 58.34 -19.32 5.52
N GLU A 1027 57.51 -18.43 4.97
CA GLU A 1027 56.06 -18.46 5.15
C GLU A 1027 55.39 -19.59 4.35
N ILE A 1028 55.96 -19.97 3.21
CA ILE A 1028 55.48 -20.99 2.28
C ILE A 1028 56.45 -22.17 2.24
N GLU A 1029 55.93 -23.39 2.30
CA GLU A 1029 56.75 -24.59 2.19
C GLU A 1029 56.92 -24.99 0.72
N GLN A 1030 58.08 -25.53 0.38
CA GLN A 1030 58.27 -26.22 -0.90
C GLN A 1030 57.25 -27.36 -1.04
N ILE A 1031 56.80 -27.61 -2.27
CA ILE A 1031 55.96 -28.78 -2.54
C ILE A 1031 56.82 -30.02 -2.34
N ARG A 1032 56.42 -30.84 -1.36
CA ARG A 1032 57.12 -32.03 -0.89
C ARG A 1032 56.22 -33.24 -0.95
N ASP A 1033 56.82 -34.41 -1.16
CA ASP A 1033 56.10 -35.68 -1.08
C ASP A 1033 55.73 -35.94 0.39
N SER A 1034 54.44 -36.09 0.68
CA SER A 1034 53.91 -36.23 2.04
C SER A 1034 54.36 -37.50 2.76
N ARG A 1035 54.78 -38.55 2.02
CA ARG A 1035 55.28 -39.81 2.59
C ARG A 1035 56.78 -39.78 2.85
N SER A 1036 57.56 -39.13 1.98
CA SER A 1036 59.04 -39.14 2.06
C SER A 1036 59.67 -37.88 2.64
N GLY A 1037 58.94 -36.75 2.68
CA GLY A 1037 59.43 -35.44 3.14
C GLY A 1037 60.45 -34.76 2.21
N ARG A 1038 60.82 -35.41 1.09
CA ARG A 1038 61.74 -34.86 0.08
C ARG A 1038 61.02 -33.87 -0.84
N ILE A 1039 61.81 -33.01 -1.50
CA ILE A 1039 61.30 -32.12 -2.56
C ILE A 1039 60.55 -32.99 -3.57
N PHE A 1040 59.35 -32.54 -3.95
CA PHE A 1040 58.46 -33.34 -4.78
C PHE A 1040 59.03 -33.48 -6.19
N GLU A 1041 59.27 -34.71 -6.61
CA GLU A 1041 59.66 -35.07 -7.97
C GLU A 1041 58.55 -35.94 -8.59
N LEU A 1042 58.22 -35.65 -9.85
CA LEU A 1042 57.26 -36.43 -10.65
C LEU A 1042 57.87 -37.80 -11.01
N ASN A 1043 57.78 -38.75 -10.07
CA ASN A 1043 58.12 -40.14 -10.32
C ASN A 1043 57.09 -40.81 -11.26
N ASP A 1044 57.40 -42.02 -11.73
CA ASP A 1044 56.59 -42.71 -12.75
C ASP A 1044 55.13 -42.99 -12.29
N GLU A 1045 54.91 -43.29 -11.01
CA GLU A 1045 53.56 -43.47 -10.44
C GLU A 1045 52.76 -42.17 -10.52
N LEU A 1046 53.35 -41.05 -10.09
CA LEU A 1046 52.71 -39.74 -10.09
C LEU A 1046 52.48 -39.20 -11.50
N LYS A 1047 53.40 -39.45 -12.44
CA LYS A 1047 53.21 -39.16 -13.86
C LYS A 1047 52.04 -39.95 -14.44
N THR A 1048 51.90 -41.21 -14.06
CA THR A 1048 50.76 -42.04 -14.47
C THR A 1048 49.44 -41.49 -13.90
N ASN A 1049 49.41 -41.12 -12.62
CA ASN A 1049 48.21 -40.53 -11.99
C ASN A 1049 47.83 -39.18 -12.60
N LEU A 1050 48.81 -38.32 -12.86
CA LEU A 1050 48.61 -37.05 -13.56
C LEU A 1050 48.06 -37.28 -14.96
N SER A 1051 48.67 -38.20 -15.72
CA SER A 1051 48.24 -38.56 -17.08
C SER A 1051 46.80 -39.06 -17.10
N ASN A 1052 46.43 -39.97 -16.19
CA ASN A 1052 45.06 -40.49 -16.08
C ASN A 1052 44.03 -39.38 -15.81
N LYS A 1053 44.33 -38.46 -14.87
CA LYS A 1053 43.45 -37.31 -14.58
C LYS A 1053 43.36 -36.34 -15.76
N LEU A 1054 44.48 -36.06 -16.42
CA LEU A 1054 44.55 -35.16 -17.57
C LEU A 1054 43.78 -35.74 -18.77
N ILE A 1055 43.91 -37.03 -19.05
CA ILE A 1055 43.14 -37.74 -20.08
C ILE A 1055 41.64 -37.63 -19.78
N ALA A 1056 41.23 -37.89 -18.54
CA ALA A 1056 39.84 -37.75 -18.14
C ALA A 1056 39.32 -36.30 -18.31
N SER A 1057 40.17 -35.29 -18.07
CA SER A 1057 39.83 -33.89 -18.32
C SER A 1057 39.70 -33.58 -19.81
N CYS A 1058 40.60 -34.10 -20.64
CA CYS A 1058 40.57 -33.94 -22.09
C CYS A 1058 39.35 -34.59 -22.74
N LEU A 1059 38.92 -35.76 -22.26
CA LEU A 1059 37.71 -36.45 -22.75
C LEU A 1059 36.44 -35.62 -22.53
N ARG A 1060 36.41 -34.75 -21.51
CA ARG A 1060 35.29 -33.82 -21.26
C ARG A 1060 35.28 -32.60 -22.18
N LYS A 1061 36.30 -32.42 -23.02
CA LYS A 1061 36.42 -31.29 -23.96
C LYS A 1061 35.97 -31.66 -25.39
N GLN A 1062 35.14 -32.69 -25.55
CA GLN A 1062 34.51 -33.05 -26.82
C GLN A 1062 33.09 -32.47 -26.92
N GLY A 1063 32.65 -32.10 -28.12
CA GLY A 1063 31.29 -31.59 -28.37
C GLY A 1063 31.25 -30.45 -29.39
N GLU A 1064 30.06 -29.85 -29.57
CA GLU A 1064 29.81 -28.79 -30.55
C GLU A 1064 30.82 -27.63 -30.40
N ARG A 1065 31.42 -27.19 -31.51
CA ARG A 1065 32.44 -26.11 -31.49
C ARG A 1065 31.92 -24.83 -30.85
N ASP A 1066 30.68 -24.44 -31.16
CA ASP A 1066 30.09 -23.20 -30.67
C ASP A 1066 29.80 -23.21 -29.17
N LYS A 1067 29.79 -24.40 -28.55
CA LYS A 1067 29.63 -24.60 -27.10
C LYS A 1067 30.96 -24.96 -26.40
N PHE A 1068 32.08 -24.96 -27.12
CA PHE A 1068 33.37 -25.35 -26.57
C PHE A 1068 33.93 -24.28 -25.63
N GLU A 1069 34.09 -24.63 -24.36
CA GLU A 1069 34.76 -23.80 -23.37
C GLU A 1069 36.29 -23.90 -23.52
N LYS A 1070 36.92 -22.78 -23.92
CA LYS A 1070 38.36 -22.64 -24.14
C LYS A 1070 39.15 -22.74 -22.83
N ASP A 1071 39.77 -23.89 -22.58
CA ASP A 1071 40.60 -24.17 -21.40
C ASP A 1071 42.06 -24.39 -21.80
N PRO A 1072 42.99 -23.52 -21.40
CA PRO A 1072 44.41 -23.68 -21.72
C PRO A 1072 44.98 -25.02 -21.24
N PRO A 1073 45.62 -25.82 -22.11
CA PRO A 1073 46.33 -27.04 -21.74
C PRO A 1073 47.23 -26.95 -20.49
N PHE A 1074 47.94 -25.85 -20.28
CA PHE A 1074 48.72 -25.66 -19.04
C PHE A 1074 47.84 -25.62 -17.80
N LEU A 1075 46.75 -24.86 -17.82
CA LEU A 1075 45.83 -24.76 -16.68
C LEU A 1075 45.06 -26.07 -16.46
N MET A 1076 44.73 -26.81 -17.51
CA MET A 1076 44.20 -28.18 -17.41
C MET A 1076 45.18 -29.13 -16.71
N SER A 1077 46.46 -29.04 -17.08
CA SER A 1077 47.54 -29.84 -16.50
C SER A 1077 47.76 -29.47 -15.02
N LEU A 1078 47.76 -28.17 -14.72
CA LEU A 1078 47.85 -27.64 -13.35
C LEU A 1078 46.68 -28.10 -12.48
N LYS A 1079 45.43 -27.97 -12.95
CA LYS A 1079 44.23 -28.48 -12.25
C LYS A 1079 44.35 -29.97 -11.93
N SER A 1080 44.71 -30.76 -12.95
CA SER A 1080 44.90 -32.20 -12.80
C SER A 1080 45.99 -32.54 -11.78
N PHE A 1081 47.08 -31.75 -11.76
CA PHE A 1081 48.18 -31.93 -10.82
C PHE A 1081 47.81 -31.50 -9.39
N LEU A 1082 47.08 -30.40 -9.22
CA LEU A 1082 46.53 -29.99 -7.91
C LEU A 1082 45.66 -31.11 -7.32
N GLU A 1083 44.83 -31.77 -8.11
CA GLU A 1083 44.07 -32.93 -7.64
C GLU A 1083 44.97 -34.10 -7.20
N VAL A 1084 46.09 -34.34 -7.88
CA VAL A 1084 47.08 -35.35 -7.44
C VAL A 1084 47.68 -34.94 -6.09
N LEU A 1085 48.10 -33.68 -5.94
CA LEU A 1085 48.66 -33.16 -4.69
C LEU A 1085 47.65 -33.25 -3.54
N VAL A 1086 46.41 -32.83 -3.75
CA VAL A 1086 45.32 -32.89 -2.75
C VAL A 1086 44.97 -34.34 -2.38
N SER A 1087 45.05 -35.28 -3.32
CA SER A 1087 44.81 -36.70 -3.02
C SER A 1087 45.88 -37.32 -2.11
N LYS A 1088 47.11 -36.78 -2.13
CA LYS A 1088 48.25 -37.22 -1.30
C LYS A 1088 48.38 -36.42 0.00
N TRP A 1089 47.77 -35.24 0.08
CA TRP A 1089 47.59 -34.45 1.30
C TRP A 1089 46.58 -35.11 2.22
#